data_AF-A0A6S7JC07-F1
#
_entry.id   AF-A0A6S7JC07-F1
#
_cell.length_a   1.000
_cell.length_b   1.000
_cell.length_c   1.000
_cell.angle_alpha   90.00
_cell.angle_beta   90.00
_cell.angle_gamma   90.00
#
_symmetry.space_group_name_H-M   'P 1'
#
loop_
_entity.id
_entity.type
_entity.pdbx_description
1 polymer ?
#
loop_
_entity_poly.entity_id
_entity_poly.type
_entity_poly.pdbx_seq_one_letter_code
_entity_poly.pdbx_strand_id
1 'polypeptide(L)'
;MAHSESFMLTDEQKEAVLQQRIIFWTNAMAEDIERENPVGVVDGVMDNWTEDQRRLFNEDWVNDDGLCEELEQLPEPPENQIVAKAKLDKDPQYKSIVTPRGTLQTRLARELHESAGVSLGPCGFPEIKQFQAALPGYQLNVISKEYLNALIYSGPEAEKHLYLYHHDNHYDVITSMPAFLARKEYCHKCKKGFDKITDHPCGDLCKLCNTQNCPIVEWKFCKACNRFFKSNECFNRHKDDAGPAKSLCRALIKCKKCKRVFTRTSLRDHHCGKVRCSTCQKYVNPENHQCYLQPVKAKKTRSPEEGNDLLDDDVAVDNDVEDTKNLMFFDFECTQDDGKHVPNLCVVQNESGDEKVFSGPNTKDEFCEWMFQQENANTTFVAHNFQAYDGYFILQYLYKNGITPEIITRGEKILSLALPEMNIKFIDSLCFIPMKLAAFPKTFGLTELHKGYFPHFFNRAENQDYVGPMPEAKFYDPDGMSTDDREKFYTWYNDQVQRQYEFDFQAEILRYCRSDVDILRRCCLEFREIFHQVTDVDPFASCLTIASACNLVFRKTFLQENTIAVIPPCGYKAENKQSVTALKMLAWVAQRDNIAICNARNHGEQRIDKYLVDGFNVETNTVWEIQGCLWHGCERCYARDIVNPINHMTMQDLKQRTLEKIQFLKDNGYNVVEIWTCDIERQLATEPEMKDFFDNFEISEPLEPRHAFFGGRTNAARLYYDVQPEEKIRYVDFCSLYPWCNNYGEFPIGHPEIITENFQPISDYFGLVKCSVLPPRTLYHLVLPYRTQGKLMFPLCRTCADNLQQEPCHHSDAERTLHGTWVTLELEKALEKGYELVRVDEVWHFSEHTDGLFKDYIDTFLKIKQEASGFPPEYDTDEKKGQYIADYAAKESIQLDPRQIVKKTSVC
;
A
#
# COMPACT_ATOMS: atom_id res chain seq x y z
N MET A 1 33.43 18.21 -42.84
CA MET A 1 34.27 17.84 -41.68
C MET A 1 33.48 18.27 -40.45
N ALA A 2 32.37 17.61 -40.11
CA ALA A 2 32.21 16.29 -39.47
C ALA A 2 32.74 16.27 -38.03
N HIS A 3 31.96 16.86 -37.12
CA HIS A 3 31.99 16.60 -35.69
C HIS A 3 31.04 15.44 -35.40
N SER A 4 31.52 14.39 -34.73
CA SER A 4 30.73 13.21 -34.33
C SER A 4 30.06 13.47 -32.99
N GLU A 5 28.73 13.48 -33.00
CA GLU A 5 27.83 13.57 -31.86
C GLU A 5 27.99 12.37 -30.91
N SER A 6 28.07 12.65 -29.61
CA SER A 6 27.84 11.66 -28.56
C SER A 6 26.35 11.34 -28.51
N PHE A 7 25.99 10.05 -28.45
CA PHE A 7 24.62 9.62 -28.24
C PHE A 7 24.26 9.83 -26.76
N MET A 8 23.68 10.98 -26.44
CA MET A 8 22.96 11.19 -25.18
C MET A 8 21.61 10.46 -25.24
N LEU A 9 21.22 9.83 -24.13
CA LEU A 9 19.85 9.33 -23.94
C LEU A 9 18.87 10.51 -24.01
N THR A 10 17.76 10.34 -24.71
CA THR A 10 16.71 11.36 -24.77
C THR A 10 16.03 11.50 -23.41
N ASP A 11 15.43 12.67 -23.12
CA ASP A 11 14.72 12.90 -21.86
C ASP A 11 13.60 11.87 -21.62
N GLU A 12 12.95 11.36 -22.68
CA GLU A 12 12.00 10.24 -22.61
C GLU A 12 12.64 8.89 -22.18
N GLN A 13 13.91 8.65 -22.48
CA GLN A 13 14.64 7.45 -22.09
C GLN A 13 15.16 7.55 -20.64
N LYS A 14 15.58 8.76 -20.23
CA LYS A 14 15.91 9.06 -18.83
C LYS A 14 14.66 8.94 -17.95
N GLU A 15 13.52 9.43 -18.42
CA GLU A 15 12.23 9.34 -17.74
C GLU A 15 11.68 7.91 -17.72
N ALA A 16 11.94 7.06 -18.71
CA ALA A 16 11.55 5.63 -18.68
C ALA A 16 12.37 4.80 -17.68
N VAL A 17 13.66 5.11 -17.49
CA VAL A 17 14.54 4.46 -16.50
C VAL A 17 14.22 4.97 -15.09
N LEU A 18 13.93 6.27 -14.94
CA LEU A 18 13.41 6.83 -13.70
C LEU A 18 12.04 6.26 -13.37
N GLN A 19 11.12 6.13 -14.34
CA GLN A 19 9.79 5.55 -14.13
C GLN A 19 9.85 4.06 -13.80
N GLN A 20 10.79 3.28 -14.33
CA GLN A 20 10.97 1.88 -13.90
C GLN A 20 11.52 1.75 -12.47
N ARG A 21 12.38 2.68 -12.02
CA ARG A 21 12.86 2.75 -10.63
C ARG A 21 11.81 3.32 -9.67
N ILE A 22 11.04 4.30 -10.12
CA ILE A 22 9.93 4.89 -9.39
C ILE A 22 8.82 3.86 -9.24
N ILE A 23 8.37 3.15 -10.29
CA ILE A 23 7.32 2.10 -10.21
C ILE A 23 7.66 1.00 -9.18
N PHE A 24 8.94 0.73 -8.90
CA PHE A 24 9.37 -0.23 -7.89
C PHE A 24 9.26 0.29 -6.44
N TRP A 25 9.33 1.60 -6.22
CA TRP A 25 9.21 2.23 -4.88
C TRP A 25 7.90 3.02 -4.67
N THR A 26 7.21 3.48 -5.72
CA THR A 26 5.88 4.10 -5.61
C THR A 26 4.82 3.10 -5.23
N ASN A 27 4.93 1.81 -5.58
CA ASN A 27 3.97 0.82 -5.07
C ASN A 27 4.07 0.62 -3.53
N ALA A 28 5.19 1.04 -2.90
CA ALA A 28 5.37 1.02 -1.45
C ALA A 28 5.11 2.38 -0.77
N MET A 29 4.96 3.48 -1.53
CA MET A 29 4.76 4.84 -0.99
C MET A 29 3.52 5.58 -1.55
N ALA A 30 2.76 4.98 -2.46
CA ALA A 30 1.66 5.66 -3.17
C ALA A 30 0.35 5.84 -2.38
N GLU A 31 0.26 5.44 -1.11
CA GLU A 31 -0.91 5.77 -0.28
C GLU A 31 -0.68 6.93 0.70
N ASP A 32 0.58 7.36 0.95
CA ASP A 32 0.87 8.41 1.94
C ASP A 32 1.31 9.76 1.33
N ILE A 33 1.69 9.83 0.05
CA ILE A 33 2.12 11.09 -0.59
C ILE A 33 0.96 11.90 -1.20
N GLU A 34 -0.24 11.33 -1.36
CA GLU A 34 -1.42 12.08 -1.86
C GLU A 34 -2.08 12.99 -0.81
N ARG A 35 -1.53 13.14 0.41
CA ARG A 35 -2.17 13.92 1.48
C ARG A 35 -1.38 15.09 2.08
N GLU A 36 -0.11 15.26 1.78
CA GLU A 36 0.65 16.41 2.29
C GLU A 36 1.29 17.22 1.15
N ASN A 37 1.10 18.54 1.25
CA ASN A 37 1.48 19.60 0.32
C ASN A 37 2.89 19.41 -0.27
N PRO A 38 3.11 19.59 -1.60
CA PRO A 38 4.44 19.57 -2.17
C PRO A 38 5.19 20.84 -1.75
N VAL A 39 6.50 20.72 -1.53
CA VAL A 39 7.44 21.77 -1.07
C VAL A 39 7.52 21.91 0.46
N GLY A 40 8.34 21.07 1.11
CA GLY A 40 8.80 21.37 2.48
C GLY A 40 9.44 20.26 3.33
N VAL A 41 9.38 18.98 2.96
CA VAL A 41 9.74 17.88 3.90
C VAL A 41 10.91 17.00 3.41
N VAL A 42 11.72 17.46 2.46
CA VAL A 42 12.89 16.67 2.00
C VAL A 42 14.13 16.91 2.87
N ASP A 43 14.26 18.07 3.53
CA ASP A 43 15.50 18.43 4.22
C ASP A 43 15.65 17.85 5.64
N GLY A 44 14.55 17.51 6.33
CA GLY A 44 14.60 17.07 7.74
C GLY A 44 14.76 15.57 7.98
N VAL A 45 14.63 14.74 6.93
CA VAL A 45 14.64 13.27 7.05
C VAL A 45 16.05 12.70 6.91
N MET A 46 16.93 13.36 6.15
CA MET A 46 18.31 12.91 5.88
C MET A 46 19.28 13.13 7.04
N ASP A 47 18.92 13.98 8.01
CA ASP A 47 19.78 14.33 9.15
C ASP A 47 19.97 13.18 10.15
N ASN A 48 19.08 12.17 10.17
CA ASN A 48 19.14 11.03 11.08
C ASN A 48 19.61 9.71 10.44
N TRP A 49 20.07 9.76 9.18
CA TRP A 49 20.55 8.58 8.48
C TRP A 49 21.97 8.19 8.91
N THR A 50 22.20 6.89 9.07
CA THR A 50 23.54 6.32 9.19
C THR A 50 24.34 6.57 7.90
N GLU A 51 25.67 6.52 7.98
CA GLU A 51 26.55 6.79 6.84
C GLU A 51 26.33 5.80 5.68
N ASP A 52 25.92 4.56 5.99
CA ASP A 52 25.53 3.54 5.01
C ASP A 52 24.15 3.83 4.37
N GLN A 53 23.21 4.46 5.10
CA GLN A 53 21.92 4.90 4.56
C GLN A 53 22.05 6.14 3.68
N ARG A 54 22.94 7.09 4.03
CA ARG A 54 23.29 8.22 3.15
C ARG A 54 23.98 7.75 1.88
N ARG A 55 24.82 6.71 1.95
CA ARG A 55 25.43 6.06 0.77
C ARG A 55 24.42 5.45 -0.20
N LEU A 56 23.30 4.94 0.29
CA LEU A 56 22.25 4.31 -0.53
C LEU A 56 21.34 5.32 -1.27
N PHE A 57 21.37 6.60 -0.88
CA PHE A 57 20.38 7.59 -1.31
C PHE A 57 20.96 8.87 -1.94
N ASN A 58 22.26 9.15 -1.81
CA ASN A 58 22.82 10.42 -2.28
C ASN A 58 22.75 10.57 -3.82
N GLU A 59 22.22 11.70 -4.29
CA GLU A 59 22.10 12.07 -5.71
C GLU A 59 23.45 12.26 -6.43
N ASP A 60 24.57 12.27 -5.72
CA ASP A 60 25.91 12.52 -6.28
C ASP A 60 26.58 11.29 -6.95
N TRP A 61 25.86 10.17 -7.14
CA TRP A 61 26.42 8.94 -7.73
C TRP A 61 26.16 8.78 -9.23
N VAL A 62 25.66 9.83 -9.88
CA VAL A 62 25.45 9.87 -11.33
C VAL A 62 26.04 11.16 -11.86
N ASN A 63 27.23 11.08 -12.45
CA ASN A 63 27.72 12.13 -13.34
C ASN A 63 26.72 12.25 -14.51
N ASP A 64 26.72 13.35 -15.28
CA ASP A 64 25.79 13.64 -16.40
C ASP A 64 25.61 12.50 -17.44
N ASP A 65 26.46 11.47 -17.37
CA ASP A 65 26.51 10.25 -18.18
C ASP A 65 25.91 8.96 -17.56
N GLY A 66 25.38 8.96 -16.32
CA GLY A 66 24.60 7.82 -15.80
C GLY A 66 25.35 6.69 -15.05
N LEU A 67 26.53 6.90 -14.47
CA LEU A 67 27.37 5.81 -13.91
C LEU A 67 27.77 6.01 -12.44
N CYS A 68 27.71 4.91 -11.68
CA CYS A 68 28.12 4.76 -10.29
C CYS A 68 29.65 4.53 -10.21
N GLU A 69 30.40 5.50 -9.67
CA GLU A 69 31.85 5.44 -9.45
C GLU A 69 32.15 4.90 -8.03
N GLU A 70 32.13 3.57 -7.85
CA GLU A 70 33.00 2.82 -6.91
C GLU A 70 32.60 1.34 -6.92
N LEU A 71 33.16 0.58 -7.86
CA LEU A 71 33.24 -0.88 -7.79
C LEU A 71 34.71 -1.27 -7.88
N GLU A 72 35.37 -1.28 -6.73
CA GLU A 72 36.74 -1.76 -6.60
C GLU A 72 36.77 -3.29 -6.79
N GLN A 73 37.46 -3.70 -7.86
CA GLN A 73 38.18 -4.98 -8.03
C GLN A 73 37.33 -6.28 -8.17
N LEU A 74 37.13 -6.71 -9.43
CA LEU A 74 36.35 -7.87 -9.91
C LEU A 74 37.10 -8.90 -10.82
N PRO A 75 37.58 -10.09 -10.41
CA PRO A 75 38.32 -10.99 -11.32
C PRO A 75 37.50 -11.68 -12.46
N GLU A 76 38.08 -11.67 -13.68
CA GLU A 76 37.89 -12.56 -14.87
C GLU A 76 36.54 -12.59 -15.67
N PRO A 77 36.36 -11.75 -16.73
CA PRO A 77 35.25 -11.87 -17.69
C PRO A 77 35.46 -12.53 -19.09
N PRO A 78 36.64 -12.72 -19.69
CA PRO A 78 36.70 -12.90 -21.14
C PRO A 78 36.44 -14.35 -21.55
N GLU A 79 36.69 -15.31 -20.67
CA GLU A 79 36.45 -16.73 -20.94
C GLU A 79 34.96 -17.00 -21.18
N ASN A 80 34.09 -16.29 -20.46
CA ASN A 80 32.64 -16.40 -20.59
C ASN A 80 32.11 -15.59 -21.79
N GLN A 81 32.70 -14.44 -22.13
CA GLN A 81 32.41 -13.74 -23.39
C GLN A 81 32.76 -14.58 -24.62
N ILE A 82 33.88 -15.31 -24.59
CA ILE A 82 34.30 -16.23 -25.65
C ILE A 82 33.36 -17.43 -25.75
N VAL A 83 32.93 -18.02 -24.63
CA VAL A 83 31.94 -19.12 -24.60
C VAL A 83 30.58 -18.64 -25.15
N ALA A 84 30.13 -17.46 -24.74
CA ALA A 84 28.89 -16.85 -25.21
C ALA A 84 28.94 -16.60 -26.72
N LYS A 85 30.03 -16.00 -27.20
CA LYS A 85 30.28 -15.73 -28.63
C LYS A 85 30.32 -17.03 -29.43
N ALA A 86 31.07 -18.04 -28.98
CA ALA A 86 31.19 -19.33 -29.66
C ALA A 86 29.84 -20.08 -29.74
N LYS A 87 29.01 -20.00 -28.69
CA LYS A 87 27.65 -20.55 -28.70
C LYS A 87 26.77 -19.85 -29.73
N LEU A 88 26.80 -18.52 -29.73
CA LEU A 88 25.95 -17.69 -30.57
C LEU A 88 26.34 -17.78 -32.07
N ASP A 89 27.64 -17.91 -32.35
CA ASP A 89 28.19 -18.12 -33.69
C ASP A 89 28.05 -19.57 -34.21
N LYS A 90 27.56 -20.50 -33.37
CA LYS A 90 27.54 -21.95 -33.66
C LYS A 90 28.93 -22.46 -34.09
N ASP A 91 29.96 -22.03 -33.35
CA ASP A 91 31.35 -22.35 -33.67
C ASP A 91 31.55 -23.88 -33.70
N PRO A 92 32.12 -24.45 -34.79
CA PRO A 92 32.38 -25.89 -34.88
C PRO A 92 33.32 -26.41 -33.78
N GLN A 93 34.10 -25.53 -33.13
CA GLN A 93 34.98 -25.81 -32.01
C GLN A 93 34.34 -25.52 -30.63
N TYR A 94 33.04 -25.19 -30.56
CA TYR A 94 32.34 -24.84 -29.33
C TYR A 94 32.57 -25.85 -28.18
N LYS A 95 32.53 -27.16 -28.47
CA LYS A 95 32.80 -28.21 -27.47
C LYS A 95 34.22 -28.13 -26.88
N SER A 96 35.20 -27.75 -27.70
CA SER A 96 36.59 -27.56 -27.27
C SER A 96 36.80 -26.24 -26.52
N ILE A 97 35.97 -25.22 -26.79
CA ILE A 97 35.98 -23.90 -26.13
C ILE A 97 35.33 -23.96 -24.73
N VAL A 98 34.30 -24.79 -24.53
CA VAL A 98 33.59 -24.93 -23.23
C VAL A 98 34.28 -25.92 -22.28
N THR A 99 35.32 -26.63 -22.73
CA THR A 99 36.00 -27.61 -21.88
C THR A 99 36.94 -26.88 -20.88
N PRO A 100 36.74 -26.99 -19.55
CA PRO A 100 37.42 -26.16 -18.54
C PRO A 100 38.95 -26.30 -18.44
N ARG A 101 39.55 -27.24 -19.18
CA ARG A 101 41.00 -27.48 -19.25
C ARG A 101 41.59 -27.21 -20.65
N GLY A 102 40.82 -26.58 -21.53
CA GLY A 102 41.23 -26.30 -22.90
C GLY A 102 42.10 -25.05 -22.97
N THR A 103 43.34 -25.20 -23.43
CA THR A 103 44.23 -24.07 -23.77
C THR A 103 43.61 -23.08 -24.76
N LEU A 104 42.55 -23.50 -25.47
CA LEU A 104 41.84 -22.73 -26.48
C LEU A 104 40.97 -21.61 -25.90
N GLN A 105 40.23 -21.85 -24.80
CA GLN A 105 39.39 -20.83 -24.18
C GLN A 105 40.24 -19.70 -23.60
N THR A 106 41.23 -20.06 -22.78
CA THR A 106 42.17 -19.11 -22.18
C THR A 106 43.00 -18.36 -23.24
N ARG A 107 43.37 -19.01 -24.36
CA ARG A 107 44.06 -18.32 -25.48
C ARG A 107 43.15 -17.27 -26.13
N LEU A 108 41.92 -17.64 -26.47
CA LEU A 108 40.96 -16.72 -27.09
C LEU A 108 40.56 -15.58 -26.14
N ALA A 109 40.48 -15.85 -24.84
CA ALA A 109 40.25 -14.85 -23.81
C ALA A 109 41.40 -13.84 -23.70
N ARG A 110 42.66 -14.30 -23.79
CA ARG A 110 43.84 -13.42 -23.85
C ARG A 110 43.88 -12.58 -25.12
N GLU A 111 43.54 -13.17 -26.27
CA GLU A 111 43.43 -12.43 -27.54
C GLU A 111 42.35 -11.34 -27.46
N LEU A 112 41.23 -11.62 -26.79
CA LEU A 112 40.18 -10.62 -26.56
C LEU A 112 40.68 -9.46 -25.67
N HIS A 113 41.38 -9.76 -24.57
CA HIS A 113 42.03 -8.75 -23.73
C HIS A 113 43.00 -7.86 -24.51
N GLU A 114 43.89 -8.47 -25.30
CA GLU A 114 44.86 -7.74 -26.13
C GLU A 114 44.15 -6.85 -27.16
N SER A 115 43.11 -7.36 -27.81
CA SER A 115 42.33 -6.60 -28.80
C SER A 115 41.50 -5.47 -28.19
N ALA A 116 41.04 -5.63 -26.95
CA ALA A 116 40.27 -4.64 -26.21
C ALA A 116 41.14 -3.60 -25.50
N GLY A 117 42.45 -3.82 -25.40
CA GLY A 117 43.35 -2.99 -24.60
C GLY A 117 43.14 -3.15 -23.09
N VAL A 118 42.48 -4.23 -22.65
CA VAL A 118 42.18 -4.51 -21.23
C VAL A 118 43.30 -5.38 -20.65
N SER A 119 43.95 -4.96 -19.57
CA SER A 119 44.95 -5.79 -18.88
C SER A 119 44.33 -7.06 -18.29
N LEU A 120 45.10 -8.15 -18.25
CA LEU A 120 44.67 -9.37 -17.57
C LEU A 120 44.49 -9.11 -16.08
N GLY A 121 43.28 -9.33 -15.60
CA GLY A 121 42.93 -9.11 -14.21
C GLY A 121 41.46 -8.75 -14.07
N PRO A 122 41.11 -8.09 -12.96
CA PRO A 122 39.77 -7.67 -12.73
C PRO A 122 39.14 -6.76 -13.79
N CYS A 123 37.83 -6.87 -14.01
CA CYS A 123 37.11 -6.12 -15.03
C CYS A 123 35.68 -5.76 -14.57
N GLY A 124 35.43 -4.47 -14.45
CA GLY A 124 34.12 -3.89 -14.18
C GLY A 124 33.51 -3.22 -15.41
N PHE A 125 32.62 -2.26 -15.18
CA PHE A 125 31.96 -1.53 -16.27
C PHE A 125 32.91 -0.83 -17.25
N PRO A 126 34.04 -0.21 -16.83
CA PRO A 126 35.00 0.39 -17.75
C PRO A 126 35.58 -0.64 -18.73
N GLU A 127 35.96 -1.81 -18.23
CA GLU A 127 36.49 -2.90 -19.05
C GLU A 127 35.40 -3.53 -19.92
N ILE A 128 34.17 -3.68 -19.42
CA ILE A 128 33.01 -4.12 -20.23
C ILE A 128 32.79 -3.19 -21.43
N LYS A 129 32.94 -1.86 -21.26
CA LYS A 129 32.86 -0.91 -22.38
C LYS A 129 34.00 -1.09 -23.39
N GLN A 130 35.20 -1.41 -22.92
CA GLN A 130 36.33 -1.72 -23.79
C GLN A 130 36.12 -3.02 -24.56
N PHE A 131 35.60 -4.06 -23.90
CA PHE A 131 35.19 -5.32 -24.56
C PHE A 131 34.05 -5.10 -25.56
N GLN A 132 33.08 -4.24 -25.25
CA GLN A 132 32.02 -3.84 -26.18
C GLN A 132 32.61 -3.19 -27.43
N ALA A 133 33.63 -2.33 -27.30
CA ALA A 133 34.31 -1.73 -28.45
C ALA A 133 35.11 -2.76 -29.27
N ALA A 134 35.66 -3.79 -28.62
CA ALA A 134 36.42 -4.87 -29.25
C ALA A 134 35.57 -5.96 -29.92
N LEU A 135 34.26 -5.97 -29.67
CA LEU A 135 33.29 -6.92 -30.24
C LEU A 135 32.31 -6.23 -31.21
N PRO A 136 32.78 -5.74 -32.38
CA PRO A 136 31.91 -5.09 -33.35
C PRO A 136 30.84 -6.08 -33.85
N GLY A 137 29.57 -5.64 -33.82
CA GLY A 137 28.42 -6.44 -34.23
C GLY A 137 27.75 -7.25 -33.11
N TYR A 138 28.25 -7.16 -31.87
CA TYR A 138 27.60 -7.72 -30.69
C TYR A 138 27.14 -6.60 -29.76
N GLN A 139 25.99 -6.78 -29.11
CA GLN A 139 25.52 -5.97 -27.99
C GLN A 139 25.74 -6.75 -26.70
N LEU A 140 26.66 -6.29 -25.86
CA LEU A 140 26.85 -6.82 -24.51
C LEU A 140 25.75 -6.30 -23.59
N ASN A 141 25.11 -7.22 -22.88
CA ASN A 141 24.08 -6.98 -21.89
C ASN A 141 24.54 -7.63 -20.58
N VAL A 142 24.52 -6.89 -19.47
CA VAL A 142 24.90 -7.42 -18.16
C VAL A 142 23.72 -7.34 -17.22
N ILE A 143 23.36 -8.47 -16.65
CA ILE A 143 22.34 -8.63 -15.61
C ILE A 143 23.05 -8.91 -14.30
N SER A 144 22.63 -8.33 -13.18
CA SER A 144 23.31 -8.55 -11.89
C SER A 144 22.38 -9.07 -10.81
N LYS A 145 22.86 -10.07 -10.08
CA LYS A 145 22.25 -10.61 -8.85
C LYS A 145 22.15 -9.54 -7.76
N GLU A 146 23.21 -8.75 -7.60
CA GLU A 146 23.31 -7.68 -6.61
C GLU A 146 22.26 -6.58 -6.84
N TYR A 147 21.81 -6.42 -8.09
CA TYR A 147 20.73 -5.51 -8.46
C TYR A 147 19.43 -6.26 -8.79
N LEU A 148 19.10 -7.31 -8.05
CA LEU A 148 17.81 -8.05 -8.16
C LEU A 148 17.54 -8.58 -9.58
N ASN A 149 18.57 -9.13 -10.22
CA ASN A 149 18.51 -9.61 -11.60
C ASN A 149 18.13 -8.52 -12.62
N ALA A 150 18.40 -7.25 -12.31
CA ALA A 150 18.20 -6.14 -13.24
C ALA A 150 19.30 -6.08 -14.31
N LEU A 151 18.94 -5.55 -15.48
CA LEU A 151 19.88 -5.23 -16.55
C LEU A 151 20.65 -3.95 -16.18
N ILE A 152 21.91 -4.11 -15.78
CA ILE A 152 22.78 -3.02 -15.29
C ILE A 152 23.64 -2.39 -16.40
N TYR A 153 23.80 -3.06 -17.53
CA TYR A 153 24.50 -2.52 -18.70
C TYR A 153 23.91 -3.06 -19.99
N SER A 154 23.80 -2.18 -21.00
CA SER A 154 23.47 -2.54 -22.38
C SER A 154 24.33 -1.69 -23.31
N GLY A 155 25.18 -2.34 -24.11
CA GLY A 155 25.97 -1.66 -25.13
C GLY A 155 25.13 -1.14 -26.31
N PRO A 156 25.78 -0.55 -27.33
CA PRO A 156 25.12 -0.07 -28.54
C PRO A 156 24.29 -1.16 -29.24
N GLU A 157 23.21 -0.78 -29.90
CA GLU A 157 22.32 -1.73 -30.59
C GLU A 157 23.08 -2.47 -31.69
N ALA A 158 22.98 -3.81 -31.68
CA ALA A 158 23.63 -4.68 -32.64
C ALA A 158 22.77 -5.93 -32.89
N GLU A 159 23.03 -6.63 -34.00
CA GLU A 159 22.24 -7.79 -34.40
C GLU A 159 22.37 -8.97 -33.43
N LYS A 160 23.58 -9.19 -32.88
CA LYS A 160 23.89 -10.30 -31.98
C LYS A 160 23.89 -9.82 -30.54
N HIS A 161 23.16 -10.51 -29.66
CA HIS A 161 23.00 -10.09 -28.26
C HIS A 161 23.68 -11.10 -27.33
N LEU A 162 24.62 -10.61 -26.51
CA LEU A 162 25.33 -11.40 -25.51
C LEU A 162 24.84 -10.99 -24.12
N TYR A 163 24.38 -11.95 -23.34
CA TYR A 163 23.91 -11.71 -21.97
C TYR A 163 24.87 -12.35 -20.96
N LEU A 164 25.36 -11.54 -20.04
CA LEU A 164 26.20 -11.95 -18.93
C LEU A 164 25.43 -11.78 -17.62
N TYR A 165 25.55 -12.74 -16.72
CA TYR A 165 25.00 -12.72 -15.38
C TYR A 165 26.12 -12.48 -14.38
N HIS A 166 26.15 -11.28 -13.81
CA HIS A 166 27.07 -10.90 -12.75
C HIS A 166 26.54 -11.37 -11.40
N HIS A 167 27.34 -12.15 -10.67
CA HIS A 167 27.06 -12.57 -9.31
C HIS A 167 28.35 -12.94 -8.58
N ASP A 168 28.45 -12.61 -7.29
CA ASP A 168 29.56 -13.03 -6.42
C ASP A 168 30.95 -12.66 -7.01
N ASN A 169 31.03 -11.49 -7.65
CA ASN A 169 32.20 -10.98 -8.39
C ASN A 169 32.65 -11.86 -9.57
N HIS A 170 31.73 -12.62 -10.16
CA HIS A 170 31.92 -13.47 -11.33
C HIS A 170 30.88 -13.15 -12.42
N TYR A 171 31.16 -13.52 -13.67
CA TYR A 171 30.23 -13.35 -14.80
C TYR A 171 29.90 -14.68 -15.47
N ASP A 172 28.69 -15.18 -15.32
CA ASP A 172 28.20 -16.33 -16.09
C ASP A 172 27.54 -15.94 -17.41
N VAL A 173 27.44 -16.88 -18.35
CA VAL A 173 26.73 -16.65 -19.62
C VAL A 173 25.26 -17.01 -19.46
N ILE A 174 24.37 -16.05 -19.71
CA ILE A 174 22.95 -16.34 -19.86
C ILE A 174 22.72 -16.84 -21.28
N THR A 175 22.47 -18.14 -21.41
CA THR A 175 22.32 -18.76 -22.73
C THR A 175 20.90 -18.71 -23.29
N SER A 176 19.92 -18.35 -22.46
CA SER A 176 18.52 -18.15 -22.84
C SER A 176 17.88 -17.17 -21.85
N MET A 177 17.60 -15.95 -22.32
CA MET A 177 16.87 -14.95 -21.53
C MET A 177 15.44 -15.40 -21.16
N PRO A 178 14.66 -16.04 -22.05
CA PRO A 178 13.36 -16.59 -21.67
C PRO A 178 13.45 -17.59 -20.51
N ALA A 179 14.44 -18.50 -20.55
CA ALA A 179 14.63 -19.48 -19.49
C ALA A 179 15.06 -18.84 -18.17
N PHE A 180 15.97 -17.85 -18.22
CA PHE A 180 16.43 -17.11 -17.06
C PHE A 180 15.29 -16.35 -16.34
N LEU A 181 14.35 -15.79 -17.10
CA LEU A 181 13.20 -15.06 -16.56
C LEU A 181 11.94 -15.91 -16.34
N ALA A 182 12.03 -17.23 -16.55
CA ALA A 182 10.89 -18.15 -16.53
C ALA A 182 9.70 -17.70 -17.42
N ARG A 183 9.98 -17.19 -18.63
CA ARG A 183 8.99 -16.75 -19.63
C ARG A 183 9.13 -17.52 -20.95
N LYS A 184 8.11 -17.47 -21.81
CA LYS A 184 8.17 -18.12 -23.13
C LYS A 184 9.06 -17.38 -24.14
N GLU A 185 9.02 -16.05 -24.14
CA GLU A 185 9.72 -15.20 -25.11
C GLU A 185 10.37 -13.99 -24.42
N TYR A 186 11.33 -13.35 -25.09
CA TYR A 186 12.02 -12.17 -24.59
C TYR A 186 12.29 -11.15 -25.70
N CYS A 187 11.98 -9.87 -25.44
CA CYS A 187 12.27 -8.79 -26.38
C CYS A 187 13.62 -8.15 -26.08
N HIS A 188 14.57 -8.31 -26.99
CA HIS A 188 15.91 -7.72 -26.86
C HIS A 188 15.94 -6.19 -27.00
N LYS A 189 14.94 -5.58 -27.65
CA LYS A 189 14.85 -4.13 -27.82
C LYS A 189 14.28 -3.43 -26.58
N CYS A 190 13.20 -3.97 -26.04
CA CYS A 190 12.53 -3.42 -24.86
C CYS A 190 12.96 -4.06 -23.54
N LYS A 191 13.88 -5.02 -23.59
CA LYS A 191 14.46 -5.72 -22.44
C LYS A 191 13.41 -6.34 -21.50
N LYS A 192 12.38 -6.98 -22.08
CA LYS A 192 11.22 -7.51 -21.33
C LYS A 192 10.86 -8.93 -21.75
N GLY A 193 10.67 -9.81 -20.77
CA GLY A 193 10.11 -11.16 -20.97
C GLY A 193 8.58 -11.13 -21.09
N PHE A 194 8.02 -11.99 -21.94
CA PHE A 194 6.58 -12.07 -22.18
C PHE A 194 6.16 -13.48 -22.61
N ASP A 195 4.88 -13.82 -22.41
CA ASP A 195 4.36 -15.14 -22.75
C ASP A 195 3.54 -15.16 -24.06
N LYS A 196 3.01 -14.02 -24.48
CA LYS A 196 2.32 -13.85 -25.77
C LYS A 196 2.80 -12.56 -26.45
N ILE A 197 2.98 -12.59 -27.77
CA ILE A 197 3.45 -11.43 -28.55
C ILE A 197 2.49 -10.22 -28.48
N THR A 198 1.22 -10.46 -28.14
CA THR A 198 0.22 -9.41 -27.89
C THR A 198 0.52 -8.59 -26.64
N ASP A 199 1.24 -9.18 -25.69
CA ASP A 199 1.50 -8.58 -24.38
C ASP A 199 2.71 -7.63 -24.45
N HIS A 200 3.36 -7.53 -25.63
CA HIS A 200 4.56 -6.74 -25.85
C HIS A 200 4.62 -6.01 -27.23
N PRO A 201 4.08 -4.79 -27.36
CA PRO A 201 4.23 -3.95 -28.55
C PRO A 201 5.52 -3.10 -28.49
N CYS A 202 6.53 -3.41 -29.31
CA CYS A 202 7.80 -2.65 -29.37
C CYS A 202 7.61 -1.21 -29.92
N GLY A 203 8.38 -0.24 -29.41
CA GLY A 203 8.18 1.22 -29.58
C GLY A 203 8.04 1.76 -31.02
N ASP A 204 8.61 1.11 -32.03
CA ASP A 204 8.51 1.57 -33.44
C ASP A 204 7.27 1.03 -34.17
N LEU A 205 6.42 0.22 -33.53
CA LEU A 205 5.21 -0.27 -34.16
C LEU A 205 4.13 0.83 -34.19
N CYS A 206 3.63 1.11 -35.39
CA CYS A 206 2.43 1.92 -35.53
C CYS A 206 1.26 1.26 -34.77
N LYS A 207 0.74 1.90 -33.71
CA LYS A 207 -0.40 1.41 -32.90
C LYS A 207 -1.71 1.17 -33.69
N LEU A 208 -1.75 1.55 -34.97
CA LEU A 208 -2.92 1.37 -35.84
C LEU A 208 -2.81 0.10 -36.70
N CYS A 209 -1.64 -0.17 -37.29
CA CYS A 209 -1.40 -1.29 -38.21
C CYS A 209 -0.32 -2.28 -37.75
N ASN A 210 0.29 -2.09 -36.58
CA ASN A 210 1.37 -2.88 -35.99
C ASN A 210 2.60 -3.06 -36.89
N THR A 211 2.89 -2.09 -37.78
CA THR A 211 4.08 -2.10 -38.63
C THR A 211 4.99 -0.92 -38.35
N GLN A 212 6.29 -1.11 -38.51
CA GLN A 212 7.30 -0.05 -38.46
C GLN A 212 7.20 0.88 -39.67
N ASN A 213 7.78 2.08 -39.56
CA ASN A 213 7.89 3.07 -40.64
C ASN A 213 6.55 3.38 -41.34
N CYS A 214 5.57 3.82 -40.55
CA CYS A 214 4.23 4.16 -41.04
C CYS A 214 4.04 5.68 -41.15
N PRO A 215 4.36 6.31 -42.31
CA PRO A 215 4.28 7.75 -42.47
C PRO A 215 2.83 8.26 -42.47
N ILE A 216 2.64 9.51 -42.04
CA ILE A 216 1.37 10.23 -42.13
C ILE A 216 1.30 10.86 -43.51
N VAL A 217 0.39 10.38 -44.36
CA VAL A 217 0.18 10.89 -45.72
C VAL A 217 -1.24 11.38 -45.90
N GLU A 218 -2.22 10.50 -45.66
CA GLU A 218 -3.64 10.78 -45.83
C GLU A 218 -4.44 9.91 -44.86
N TRP A 219 -5.30 10.53 -44.05
CA TRP A 219 -6.12 9.80 -43.10
C TRP A 219 -7.29 9.08 -43.79
N LYS A 220 -7.33 7.75 -43.69
CA LYS A 220 -8.42 6.93 -44.24
C LYS A 220 -9.28 6.30 -43.15
N PHE A 221 -10.59 6.45 -43.28
CA PHE A 221 -11.57 5.86 -42.36
C PHE A 221 -12.00 4.45 -42.79
N CYS A 222 -11.94 3.50 -41.86
CA CYS A 222 -12.42 2.14 -42.08
C CYS A 222 -13.83 1.94 -41.51
N LYS A 223 -14.82 1.73 -42.38
CA LYS A 223 -16.22 1.46 -42.00
C LYS A 223 -16.42 0.15 -41.22
N ALA A 224 -15.50 -0.81 -41.36
CA ALA A 224 -15.63 -2.14 -40.73
C ALA A 224 -15.21 -2.16 -39.24
N CYS A 225 -14.20 -1.37 -38.86
CA CYS A 225 -13.72 -1.26 -37.47
C CYS A 225 -13.95 0.12 -36.84
N ASN A 226 -14.51 1.08 -37.58
CA ASN A 226 -14.74 2.48 -37.18
C ASN A 226 -13.47 3.23 -36.72
N ARG A 227 -12.30 2.90 -37.26
CA ARG A 227 -11.00 3.53 -36.93
C ARG A 227 -10.43 4.29 -38.13
N PHE A 228 -9.55 5.26 -37.85
CA PHE A 228 -8.79 6.05 -38.84
C PHE A 228 -7.34 5.54 -38.95
N PHE A 229 -6.76 5.62 -40.15
CA PHE A 229 -5.42 5.12 -40.48
C PHE A 229 -4.59 6.17 -41.22
N LYS A 230 -3.28 6.25 -40.94
CA LYS A 230 -2.36 7.35 -41.33
C LYS A 230 -2.09 7.47 -42.83
N SER A 231 -2.31 6.41 -43.60
CA SER A 231 -2.05 6.34 -45.04
C SER A 231 -2.86 5.21 -45.69
N ASN A 232 -2.88 5.17 -47.02
CA ASN A 232 -3.49 4.05 -47.75
C ASN A 232 -2.78 2.72 -47.47
N GLU A 233 -1.47 2.75 -47.26
CA GLU A 233 -0.70 1.56 -46.86
C GLU A 233 -1.07 1.09 -45.45
N CYS A 234 -1.17 2.00 -44.48
CA CYS A 234 -1.64 1.71 -43.12
C CYS A 234 -3.06 1.11 -43.14
N PHE A 235 -3.93 1.64 -44.02
CA PHE A 235 -5.28 1.15 -44.23
C PHE A 235 -5.34 -0.25 -44.86
N ASN A 236 -4.43 -0.60 -45.76
CA ASN A 236 -4.43 -1.95 -46.34
C ASN A 236 -3.85 -2.95 -45.33
N ARG A 237 -2.73 -2.62 -44.69
CA ARG A 237 -2.05 -3.50 -43.72
C ARG A 237 -2.90 -3.88 -42.51
N HIS A 238 -3.76 -2.98 -42.01
CA HIS A 238 -4.64 -3.36 -40.88
C HIS A 238 -5.74 -4.36 -41.27
N LYS A 239 -6.05 -4.51 -42.57
CA LYS A 239 -7.01 -5.48 -43.11
C LYS A 239 -6.37 -6.82 -43.46
N ASP A 240 -5.07 -6.82 -43.70
CA ASP A 240 -4.31 -8.01 -44.03
C ASP A 240 -4.28 -8.96 -42.83
N ASP A 241 -4.50 -10.25 -43.09
CA ASP A 241 -4.40 -11.30 -42.08
C ASP A 241 -2.90 -11.64 -41.87
N ALA A 242 -2.44 -11.65 -40.61
CA ALA A 242 -1.05 -11.95 -40.27
C ALA A 242 -0.90 -13.46 -39.99
N GLY A 243 -0.86 -14.27 -41.05
CA GLY A 243 -0.79 -15.74 -40.93
C GLY A 243 -2.04 -16.33 -40.28
N PRO A 244 -1.94 -17.22 -39.25
CA PRO A 244 -3.11 -17.78 -38.57
C PRO A 244 -3.85 -16.76 -37.65
N ALA A 245 -3.29 -15.58 -37.41
CA ALA A 245 -3.91 -14.54 -36.59
C ALA A 245 -4.87 -13.66 -37.40
N LYS A 246 -6.04 -13.35 -36.81
CA LYS A 246 -7.05 -12.46 -37.40
C LYS A 246 -6.44 -11.07 -37.67
N SER A 247 -6.76 -10.45 -38.81
CA SER A 247 -6.38 -9.06 -39.07
C SER A 247 -6.82 -8.09 -37.96
N LEU A 248 -6.08 -6.99 -37.79
CA LEU A 248 -6.40 -5.96 -36.79
C LEU A 248 -7.81 -5.37 -36.99
N CYS A 249 -8.30 -5.34 -38.22
CA CYS A 249 -9.68 -4.94 -38.56
C CYS A 249 -10.74 -5.88 -37.96
N ARG A 250 -10.42 -7.18 -37.89
CA ARG A 250 -11.27 -8.22 -37.29
C ARG A 250 -11.06 -8.35 -35.79
N ALA A 251 -9.88 -8.00 -35.27
CA ALA A 251 -9.58 -8.05 -33.85
C ALA A 251 -10.15 -6.84 -33.09
N LEU A 252 -9.98 -5.63 -33.61
CA LEU A 252 -10.26 -4.37 -32.91
C LEU A 252 -11.41 -3.57 -33.56
N ILE A 253 -12.20 -2.89 -32.74
CA ILE A 253 -13.32 -2.07 -33.16
C ILE A 253 -13.50 -0.86 -32.24
N LYS A 254 -13.82 0.32 -32.81
CA LYS A 254 -14.15 1.54 -32.05
C LYS A 254 -15.65 1.54 -31.70
N CYS A 255 -16.05 1.62 -30.41
CA CYS A 255 -17.49 1.76 -30.02
C CYS A 255 -18.02 3.05 -30.66
N LYS A 256 -19.14 2.96 -31.40
CA LYS A 256 -19.75 4.14 -32.04
C LYS A 256 -20.27 5.17 -31.02
N LYS A 257 -20.63 4.71 -29.81
CA LYS A 257 -21.11 5.55 -28.70
C LYS A 257 -19.97 6.21 -27.94
N CYS A 258 -19.13 5.47 -27.22
CA CYS A 258 -18.07 6.03 -26.36
C CYS A 258 -16.76 6.37 -27.08
N LYS A 259 -16.61 6.02 -28.37
CA LYS A 259 -15.41 6.25 -29.19
C LYS A 259 -14.12 5.58 -28.71
N ARG A 260 -14.15 4.72 -27.69
CA ARG A 260 -12.99 3.90 -27.26
C ARG A 260 -12.80 2.69 -28.17
N VAL A 261 -11.56 2.21 -28.25
CA VAL A 261 -11.18 1.02 -29.05
C VAL A 261 -11.18 -0.21 -28.15
N PHE A 262 -11.88 -1.25 -28.58
CA PHE A 262 -12.00 -2.52 -27.87
C PHE A 262 -11.61 -3.68 -28.78
N THR A 263 -11.35 -4.86 -28.20
CA THR A 263 -11.39 -6.09 -28.98
C THR A 263 -12.85 -6.39 -29.33
N ARG A 264 -13.11 -7.12 -30.42
CA ARG A 264 -14.49 -7.47 -30.79
C ARG A 264 -15.18 -8.34 -29.74
N THR A 265 -14.40 -9.13 -29.00
CA THR A 265 -14.89 -9.92 -27.88
C THR A 265 -15.27 -9.00 -26.73
N SER A 266 -14.36 -8.13 -26.28
CA SER A 266 -14.65 -7.21 -25.17
C SER A 266 -15.69 -6.16 -25.49
N LEU A 267 -15.95 -5.85 -26.77
CA LEU A 267 -17.07 -5.00 -27.16
C LEU A 267 -18.44 -5.65 -26.84
N ARG A 268 -18.55 -6.98 -26.83
CA ARG A 268 -19.82 -7.66 -26.50
C ARG A 268 -20.23 -7.41 -25.06
N ASP A 269 -19.24 -7.43 -24.16
CA ASP A 269 -19.40 -7.21 -22.72
C ASP A 269 -19.21 -5.72 -22.35
N HIS A 270 -18.96 -4.87 -23.35
CA HIS A 270 -18.76 -3.44 -23.14
C HIS A 270 -20.09 -2.70 -22.95
N HIS A 271 -20.27 -2.18 -21.74
CA HIS A 271 -21.35 -1.26 -21.42
C HIS A 271 -20.89 0.19 -21.66
N CYS A 272 -21.10 0.74 -22.87
CA CYS A 272 -20.68 2.14 -23.19
C CYS A 272 -21.33 3.10 -22.15
N GLY A 273 -20.51 3.85 -21.40
CA GLY A 273 -20.95 4.80 -20.36
C GLY A 273 -21.04 4.23 -18.93
N LYS A 274 -20.75 2.94 -18.73
CA LYS A 274 -20.69 2.30 -17.41
C LYS A 274 -19.28 1.83 -17.08
N VAL A 275 -18.94 1.82 -15.80
CA VAL A 275 -17.72 1.22 -15.25
C VAL A 275 -18.10 0.01 -14.40
N ARG A 276 -17.21 -0.97 -14.31
CA ARG A 276 -17.39 -2.08 -13.37
C ARG A 276 -16.89 -1.60 -12.01
N CYS A 277 -17.76 -1.54 -11.02
CA CYS A 277 -17.38 -1.17 -9.65
C CYS A 277 -16.55 -2.31 -9.04
N SER A 278 -15.35 -2.02 -8.52
CA SER A 278 -14.49 -3.03 -7.85
C SER A 278 -15.11 -3.58 -6.56
N THR A 279 -15.96 -2.80 -5.89
CA THR A 279 -16.60 -3.20 -4.64
C THR A 279 -17.83 -4.09 -4.88
N CYS A 280 -18.82 -3.63 -5.65
CA CYS A 280 -20.06 -4.40 -5.88
C CYS A 280 -20.05 -5.27 -7.14
N GLN A 281 -19.01 -5.18 -7.97
CA GLN A 281 -18.80 -5.96 -9.20
C GLN A 281 -19.88 -5.76 -10.28
N LYS A 282 -20.76 -4.77 -10.13
CA LYS A 282 -21.80 -4.42 -11.12
C LYS A 282 -21.29 -3.37 -12.10
N TYR A 283 -21.75 -3.46 -13.35
CA TYR A 283 -21.60 -2.37 -14.32
C TYR A 283 -22.58 -1.24 -14.02
N VAL A 284 -22.03 -0.11 -13.59
CA VAL A 284 -22.75 1.03 -13.02
C VAL A 284 -22.37 2.30 -13.75
N ASN A 285 -23.28 3.29 -13.77
CA ASN A 285 -22.89 4.61 -14.25
C ASN A 285 -22.00 5.25 -13.18
N PRO A 286 -20.74 5.62 -13.50
CA PRO A 286 -19.84 6.24 -12.52
C PRO A 286 -20.40 7.52 -11.91
N GLU A 287 -21.30 8.23 -12.58
CA GLU A 287 -21.83 9.52 -12.13
C GLU A 287 -22.78 9.39 -10.93
N ASN A 288 -23.56 8.32 -10.85
CA ASN A 288 -24.61 8.15 -9.83
C ASN A 288 -24.51 6.83 -9.06
N HIS A 289 -23.38 6.15 -9.17
CA HIS A 289 -23.21 4.89 -8.46
C HIS A 289 -23.00 5.12 -6.96
N GLN A 290 -24.01 4.78 -6.18
CA GLN A 290 -23.93 4.63 -4.74
C GLN A 290 -23.62 3.18 -4.40
N CYS A 291 -22.40 2.94 -3.90
CA CYS A 291 -21.94 1.60 -3.51
C CYS A 291 -22.01 1.42 -1.99
N TYR A 292 -22.11 0.17 -1.56
CA TYR A 292 -22.13 -0.20 -0.15
C TYR A 292 -21.08 -1.25 0.15
N LEU A 293 -20.66 -1.34 1.40
CA LEU A 293 -19.81 -2.43 1.87
C LEU A 293 -20.54 -3.75 1.59
N GLN A 294 -19.85 -4.71 0.99
CA GLN A 294 -20.46 -5.97 0.56
C GLN A 294 -20.28 -7.05 1.62
N PRO A 295 -21.35 -7.82 1.95
CA PRO A 295 -21.22 -9.06 2.69
C PRO A 295 -20.30 -10.05 1.97
N VAL A 296 -19.53 -10.81 2.73
CA VAL A 296 -18.66 -11.86 2.17
C VAL A 296 -19.52 -13.08 1.90
N LYS A 297 -19.72 -13.42 0.62
CA LYS A 297 -20.45 -14.63 0.22
C LYS A 297 -19.53 -15.84 0.32
N ALA A 298 -20.02 -16.94 0.89
CA ALA A 298 -19.28 -18.20 0.94
C ALA A 298 -18.90 -18.65 -0.48
N LYS A 299 -17.63 -19.06 -0.68
CA LYS A 299 -17.20 -19.70 -1.93
C LYS A 299 -18.08 -20.93 -2.14
N LYS A 300 -18.85 -20.98 -3.23
CA LYS A 300 -19.54 -22.21 -3.65
C LYS A 300 -18.45 -23.24 -3.92
N THR A 301 -18.37 -24.30 -3.11
CA THR A 301 -17.56 -25.48 -3.43
C THR A 301 -18.04 -26.00 -4.77
N ARG A 302 -17.23 -25.85 -5.83
CA ARG A 302 -17.51 -26.48 -7.12
C ARG A 302 -17.53 -27.99 -6.90
N SER A 303 -18.66 -28.63 -7.17
CA SER A 303 -18.74 -30.08 -7.28
C SER A 303 -17.85 -30.54 -8.45
N PRO A 304 -17.09 -31.64 -8.33
CA PRO A 304 -16.13 -32.09 -9.36
C PRO A 304 -16.75 -32.47 -10.73
N GLU A 305 -18.07 -32.43 -10.88
CA GLU A 305 -18.78 -33.02 -12.04
C GLU A 305 -19.27 -32.01 -13.08
N GLU A 306 -19.12 -30.70 -12.88
CA GLU A 306 -19.51 -29.69 -13.88
C GLU A 306 -18.28 -29.07 -14.54
N GLY A 307 -17.70 -29.82 -15.46
CA GLY A 307 -16.67 -29.35 -16.38
C GLY A 307 -17.26 -28.53 -17.53
N ASN A 308 -16.60 -27.42 -17.83
CA ASN A 308 -16.72 -26.59 -19.05
C ASN A 308 -18.08 -25.93 -19.30
N ASP A 309 -18.30 -24.75 -18.72
CA ASP A 309 -18.66 -23.57 -19.51
C ASP A 309 -18.54 -22.28 -18.68
N LEU A 310 -18.02 -21.24 -19.33
CA LEU A 310 -17.82 -19.84 -18.88
C LEU A 310 -16.58 -19.53 -18.04
N LEU A 311 -15.56 -19.05 -18.75
CA LEU A 311 -14.49 -18.19 -18.25
C LEU A 311 -15.11 -16.83 -17.88
N ASP A 312 -15.39 -16.62 -16.61
CA ASP A 312 -15.45 -15.27 -16.03
C ASP A 312 -14.05 -14.97 -15.49
N ASP A 313 -13.23 -14.39 -16.35
CA ASP A 313 -11.99 -13.72 -15.95
C ASP A 313 -12.34 -12.40 -15.24
N ASP A 314 -11.52 -12.11 -14.24
CA ASP A 314 -11.29 -10.79 -13.63
C ASP A 314 -12.21 -10.35 -12.48
N VAL A 315 -11.66 -10.58 -11.29
CA VAL A 315 -11.45 -9.67 -10.14
C VAL A 315 -12.06 -10.21 -8.85
N ALA A 316 -11.27 -11.09 -8.23
CA ALA A 316 -11.21 -11.19 -6.78
C ALA A 316 -10.93 -9.81 -6.19
N VAL A 317 -11.71 -9.44 -5.18
CA VAL A 317 -11.16 -8.58 -4.14
C VAL A 317 -9.95 -9.34 -3.60
N ASP A 318 -8.76 -8.73 -3.59
CA ASP A 318 -7.46 -9.26 -3.12
C ASP A 318 -7.54 -10.00 -1.78
N ASN A 319 -8.09 -11.20 -1.85
CA ASN A 319 -8.13 -12.29 -0.87
C ASN A 319 -8.03 -13.62 -1.65
N ASP A 320 -7.56 -13.58 -2.90
CA ASP A 320 -7.05 -14.76 -3.63
C ASP A 320 -5.65 -15.13 -3.10
N VAL A 321 -5.51 -15.18 -1.78
CA VAL A 321 -4.51 -16.08 -1.20
C VAL A 321 -5.15 -17.45 -1.36
N GLU A 322 -4.60 -18.29 -2.24
CA GLU A 322 -4.90 -19.72 -2.15
C GLU A 322 -4.59 -20.15 -0.71
N ASP A 323 -5.62 -20.49 0.06
CA ASP A 323 -5.46 -20.84 1.48
C ASP A 323 -4.31 -21.85 1.60
N THR A 324 -3.26 -21.45 2.32
CA THR A 324 -2.15 -22.35 2.61
C THR A 324 -2.68 -23.51 3.45
N LYS A 325 -2.12 -24.70 3.23
CA LYS A 325 -2.66 -25.92 3.85
C LYS A 325 -2.07 -26.20 5.22
N ASN A 326 -0.89 -25.64 5.50
CA ASN A 326 -0.10 -25.99 6.67
C ASN A 326 0.33 -24.74 7.45
N LEU A 327 0.35 -24.84 8.78
CA LEU A 327 1.02 -23.88 9.66
C LEU A 327 2.34 -24.44 10.18
N MET A 328 3.37 -23.61 10.16
CA MET A 328 4.65 -23.86 10.82
C MET A 328 4.99 -22.71 11.75
N PHE A 329 5.52 -23.01 12.92
CA PHE A 329 5.86 -22.05 13.96
C PHE A 329 7.36 -22.08 14.16
N PHE A 330 8.02 -20.93 14.17
CA PHE A 330 9.47 -20.87 14.30
C PHE A 330 9.92 -19.67 15.12
N ASP A 331 11.16 -19.75 15.59
CA ASP A 331 11.84 -18.68 16.30
C ASP A 331 13.36 -18.74 16.00
N PHE A 332 14.01 -17.58 16.04
CA PHE A 332 15.47 -17.47 15.89
C PHE A 332 16.11 -16.99 17.20
N GLU A 333 17.14 -17.72 17.64
CA GLU A 333 18.10 -17.19 18.60
C GLU A 333 19.32 -16.64 17.88
N CYS A 334 19.83 -15.52 18.38
CA CYS A 334 20.91 -14.78 17.75
C CYS A 334 22.07 -14.52 18.70
N THR A 335 23.29 -14.60 18.18
CA THR A 335 24.44 -13.96 18.83
C THR A 335 24.35 -12.45 18.67
N GLN A 336 25.01 -11.70 19.56
CA GLN A 336 25.00 -10.23 19.58
C GLN A 336 26.41 -9.63 19.81
N ASP A 337 27.43 -10.29 19.28
CA ASP A 337 28.84 -10.02 19.63
C ASP A 337 29.31 -8.59 19.27
N ASP A 338 28.87 -8.05 18.14
CA ASP A 338 29.24 -6.74 17.58
C ASP A 338 28.07 -5.74 17.55
N GLY A 339 27.00 -6.00 18.31
CA GLY A 339 25.74 -5.25 18.23
C GLY A 339 24.88 -5.60 17.01
N LYS A 340 25.29 -6.57 16.18
CA LYS A 340 24.45 -7.17 15.14
C LYS A 340 23.90 -8.50 15.61
N HIS A 341 22.64 -8.74 15.30
CA HIS A 341 21.99 -10.00 15.59
C HIS A 341 22.27 -10.97 14.43
N VAL A 342 22.88 -12.11 14.73
CA VAL A 342 23.17 -13.17 13.76
C VAL A 342 22.54 -14.47 14.23
N PRO A 343 21.56 -15.04 13.49
CA PRO A 343 20.92 -16.29 13.90
C PRO A 343 21.91 -17.44 14.03
N ASN A 344 21.95 -18.06 15.21
CA ASN A 344 22.79 -19.23 15.50
C ASN A 344 21.99 -20.47 15.93
N LEU A 345 20.69 -20.32 16.16
CA LEU A 345 19.75 -21.43 16.33
C LEU A 345 18.39 -21.05 15.75
N CYS A 346 17.73 -21.99 15.07
CA CYS A 346 16.34 -21.90 14.66
C CYS A 346 15.64 -23.21 14.97
N VAL A 347 14.53 -23.12 15.67
CA VAL A 347 13.61 -24.24 15.89
C VAL A 347 12.35 -23.97 15.11
N VAL A 348 11.88 -24.96 14.35
CA VAL A 348 10.59 -24.92 13.65
C VAL A 348 9.77 -26.15 14.00
N GLN A 349 8.48 -25.95 14.24
CA GLN A 349 7.52 -27.01 14.54
C GLN A 349 6.29 -26.89 13.65
N ASN A 350 5.81 -28.03 13.13
CA ASN A 350 4.51 -28.09 12.45
C ASN A 350 3.36 -28.16 13.47
N GLU A 351 2.11 -28.20 12.99
CA GLU A 351 0.92 -28.28 13.86
C GLU A 351 0.89 -29.52 14.79
N SER A 352 1.45 -30.65 14.35
CA SER A 352 1.54 -31.90 15.13
C SER A 352 2.67 -31.87 16.16
N GLY A 353 3.56 -30.89 16.04
CA GLY A 353 4.75 -30.73 16.87
C GLY A 353 5.98 -31.49 16.41
N ASP A 354 5.99 -31.98 15.17
CA ASP A 354 7.22 -32.48 14.56
C ASP A 354 8.18 -31.31 14.40
N GLU A 355 9.41 -31.50 14.89
CA GLU A 355 10.41 -30.46 15.02
C GLU A 355 11.55 -30.64 14.01
N LYS A 356 12.03 -29.51 13.49
CA LYS A 356 13.32 -29.42 12.80
C LYS A 356 14.16 -28.33 13.45
N VAL A 357 15.44 -28.63 13.63
CA VAL A 357 16.40 -27.73 14.30
C VAL A 357 17.53 -27.42 13.35
N PHE A 358 17.88 -26.14 13.26
CA PHE A 358 19.02 -25.61 12.54
C PHE A 358 19.91 -24.90 13.54
N SER A 359 21.22 -25.16 13.51
CA SER A 359 22.15 -24.65 14.52
C SER A 359 23.50 -24.34 13.92
N GLY A 360 24.17 -23.31 14.43
CA GLY A 360 25.47 -22.87 13.97
C GLY A 360 25.41 -21.58 13.12
N PRO A 361 26.55 -21.13 12.57
CA PRO A 361 26.67 -19.81 11.96
C PRO A 361 25.87 -19.63 10.65
N ASN A 362 25.48 -20.73 9.99
CA ASN A 362 24.69 -20.70 8.76
C ASN A 362 23.19 -20.96 8.98
N THR A 363 22.72 -20.94 10.24
CA THR A 363 21.34 -21.27 10.63
C THR A 363 20.29 -20.61 9.74
N LYS A 364 20.41 -19.30 9.49
CA LYS A 364 19.49 -18.54 8.63
C LYS A 364 19.45 -19.09 7.20
N ASP A 365 20.63 -19.31 6.62
CA ASP A 365 20.76 -19.76 5.23
C ASP A 365 20.22 -21.20 5.09
N GLU A 366 20.57 -22.11 6.02
CA GLU A 366 20.07 -23.49 6.04
C GLU A 366 18.55 -23.59 6.26
N PHE A 367 17.99 -22.76 7.16
CA PHE A 367 16.55 -22.68 7.37
C PHE A 367 15.82 -22.22 6.10
N CYS A 368 16.30 -21.16 5.45
CA CYS A 368 15.69 -20.65 4.23
C CYS A 368 15.81 -21.66 3.08
N GLU A 369 16.96 -22.30 2.89
CA GLU A 369 17.14 -23.35 1.88
C GLU A 369 16.19 -24.53 2.09
N TRP A 370 15.97 -24.94 3.34
CA TRP A 370 14.97 -25.95 3.65
C TRP A 370 13.55 -25.46 3.36
N MET A 371 13.21 -24.22 3.73
CA MET A 371 11.90 -23.64 3.44
C MET A 371 11.56 -23.67 1.94
N PHE A 372 12.55 -23.49 1.06
CA PHE A 372 12.37 -23.54 -0.41
C PHE A 372 12.21 -24.96 -0.99
N GLN A 373 12.23 -26.01 -0.17
CA GLN A 373 11.97 -27.37 -0.63
C GLN A 373 10.49 -27.55 -0.99
N GLN A 374 10.21 -28.33 -2.03
CA GLN A 374 8.85 -28.55 -2.55
C GLN A 374 7.87 -29.09 -1.48
N GLU A 375 8.37 -29.81 -0.48
CA GLU A 375 7.58 -30.32 0.65
C GLU A 375 6.97 -29.21 1.52
N ASN A 376 7.56 -28.01 1.51
CA ASN A 376 7.14 -26.86 2.32
C ASN A 376 6.28 -25.85 1.53
N ALA A 377 6.01 -26.10 0.24
CA ALA A 377 5.09 -25.27 -0.54
C ALA A 377 3.66 -25.29 0.05
N ASN A 378 2.90 -24.20 -0.11
CA ASN A 378 1.56 -24.01 0.48
C ASN A 378 1.56 -23.95 2.03
N THR A 379 2.56 -23.28 2.62
CA THR A 379 2.74 -23.20 4.09
C THR A 379 2.72 -21.75 4.55
N THR A 380 2.03 -21.50 5.66
CA THR A 380 2.14 -20.25 6.42
C THR A 380 3.08 -20.45 7.61
N PHE A 381 4.15 -19.66 7.64
CA PHE A 381 5.09 -19.57 8.74
C PHE A 381 4.63 -18.49 9.73
N VAL A 382 4.65 -18.82 11.02
CA VAL A 382 4.21 -17.97 12.12
C VAL A 382 5.39 -17.77 13.06
N ALA A 383 5.76 -16.52 13.30
CA ALA A 383 6.70 -16.13 14.35
C ALA A 383 6.05 -15.10 15.28
N HIS A 384 6.64 -14.87 16.45
CA HIS A 384 6.17 -13.89 17.40
C HIS A 384 6.99 -12.61 17.29
N ASN A 385 6.33 -11.49 16.96
CA ASN A 385 7.00 -10.22 16.63
C ASN A 385 7.83 -10.31 15.32
N PHE A 386 7.40 -11.17 14.39
CA PHE A 386 8.00 -11.32 13.05
C PHE A 386 8.24 -9.97 12.37
N GLN A 387 7.28 -9.06 12.50
CA GLN A 387 7.29 -7.78 11.78
C GLN A 387 8.43 -6.84 12.16
N ALA A 388 9.04 -7.04 13.32
CA ALA A 388 10.10 -6.17 13.83
C ALA A 388 11.43 -6.92 14.05
N TYR A 389 11.48 -8.23 13.83
CA TYR A 389 12.64 -9.04 14.16
C TYR A 389 12.93 -10.11 13.09
N ASP A 390 12.30 -11.30 13.18
CA ASP A 390 12.64 -12.46 12.35
C ASP A 390 12.48 -12.20 10.85
N GLY A 391 11.51 -11.36 10.48
CA GLY A 391 11.23 -11.01 9.09
C GLY A 391 12.42 -10.37 8.38
N TYR A 392 13.28 -9.64 9.09
CA TYR A 392 14.46 -9.03 8.47
C TYR A 392 15.54 -10.05 8.10
N PHE A 393 15.67 -11.15 8.84
CA PHE A 393 16.62 -12.22 8.49
C PHE A 393 16.15 -12.93 7.22
N ILE A 394 14.87 -13.27 7.15
CA ILE A 394 14.27 -13.89 5.96
C ILE A 394 14.43 -12.94 4.76
N LEU A 395 14.04 -11.67 4.92
CA LEU A 395 14.15 -10.68 3.86
C LEU A 395 15.60 -10.49 3.38
N GLN A 396 16.57 -10.45 4.30
CA GLN A 396 17.99 -10.38 3.95
C GLN A 396 18.45 -11.59 3.13
N TYR A 397 18.01 -12.80 3.48
CA TYR A 397 18.30 -14.01 2.69
C TYR A 397 17.72 -13.89 1.27
N LEU A 398 16.46 -13.46 1.15
CA LEU A 398 15.79 -13.33 -0.15
C LEU A 398 16.52 -12.34 -1.05
N TYR A 399 16.88 -11.15 -0.53
CA TYR A 399 17.65 -10.15 -1.26
C TYR A 399 19.03 -10.67 -1.68
N LYS A 400 19.76 -11.33 -0.77
CA LYS A 400 21.07 -11.93 -1.06
C LYS A 400 20.97 -12.96 -2.20
N ASN A 401 19.82 -13.61 -2.37
CA ASN A 401 19.58 -14.62 -3.40
C ASN A 401 18.82 -14.08 -4.63
N GLY A 402 18.60 -12.76 -4.72
CA GLY A 402 17.89 -12.15 -5.86
C GLY A 402 16.42 -12.58 -5.97
N ILE A 403 15.80 -13.02 -4.88
CA ILE A 403 14.39 -13.39 -4.78
C ILE A 403 13.59 -12.15 -4.37
N THR A 404 12.56 -11.80 -5.13
CA THR A 404 11.70 -10.64 -4.85
C THR A 404 10.39 -11.10 -4.22
N PRO A 405 10.21 -10.97 -2.89
CA PRO A 405 8.94 -11.28 -2.24
C PRO A 405 7.89 -10.17 -2.43
N GLU A 406 6.63 -10.52 -2.22
CA GLU A 406 5.58 -9.55 -1.93
C GLU A 406 5.64 -9.17 -0.45
N ILE A 407 5.62 -7.87 -0.15
CA ILE A 407 5.79 -7.36 1.21
C ILE A 407 4.65 -6.40 1.54
N ILE A 408 4.06 -6.57 2.71
CA ILE A 408 3.13 -5.61 3.30
C ILE A 408 3.80 -5.01 4.53
N THR A 409 3.94 -3.68 4.58
CA THR A 409 4.61 -2.98 5.67
C THR A 409 3.64 -2.16 6.53
N ARG A 410 4.07 -1.85 7.76
CA ARG A 410 3.46 -0.85 8.64
C ARG A 410 4.55 0.07 9.14
N GLY A 411 4.72 1.22 8.47
CA GLY A 411 5.94 2.00 8.59
C GLY A 411 7.13 1.16 8.18
N GLU A 412 8.16 1.09 9.03
CA GLU A 412 9.38 0.30 8.76
C GLU A 412 9.23 -1.20 9.02
N LYS A 413 8.12 -1.65 9.63
CA LYS A 413 7.90 -3.04 10.06
C LYS A 413 7.29 -3.90 8.96
N ILE A 414 7.72 -5.16 8.85
CA ILE A 414 7.29 -6.14 7.85
C ILE A 414 6.04 -6.89 8.35
N LEU A 415 4.85 -6.34 8.13
CA LEU A 415 3.61 -6.96 8.60
C LEU A 415 3.40 -8.38 8.03
N SER A 416 3.73 -8.57 6.75
CA SER A 416 3.62 -9.86 6.06
C SER A 416 4.66 -9.93 4.95
N LEU A 417 5.16 -11.13 4.71
CA LEU A 417 6.03 -11.47 3.57
C LEU A 417 5.41 -12.67 2.85
N ALA A 418 5.32 -12.62 1.53
CA ALA A 418 4.77 -13.70 0.71
C ALA A 418 5.65 -14.03 -0.50
N LEU A 419 5.64 -15.30 -0.87
CA LEU A 419 6.34 -15.87 -2.02
C LEU A 419 5.29 -16.60 -2.88
N PRO A 420 4.62 -15.90 -3.81
CA PRO A 420 3.48 -16.42 -4.55
C PRO A 420 3.78 -17.69 -5.35
N GLU A 421 5.00 -17.83 -5.88
CA GLU A 421 5.41 -18.96 -6.70
C GLU A 421 5.35 -20.32 -5.98
N MET A 422 5.53 -20.30 -4.65
CA MET A 422 5.44 -21.48 -3.79
C MET A 422 4.21 -21.46 -2.87
N ASN A 423 3.39 -20.42 -2.96
CA ASN A 423 2.31 -20.13 -2.02
C ASN A 423 2.81 -20.20 -0.55
N ILE A 424 3.96 -19.56 -0.27
CA ILE A 424 4.51 -19.44 1.09
C ILE A 424 4.18 -18.06 1.65
N LYS A 425 3.75 -18.00 2.91
CA LYS A 425 3.39 -16.76 3.58
C LYS A 425 3.98 -16.71 4.99
N PHE A 426 4.34 -15.52 5.44
CA PHE A 426 4.76 -15.25 6.82
C PHE A 426 3.76 -14.33 7.49
N ILE A 427 3.36 -14.69 8.71
CA ILE A 427 2.48 -13.88 9.54
C ILE A 427 3.07 -13.67 10.93
N ASP A 428 2.75 -12.52 11.52
CA ASP A 428 3.13 -12.19 12.90
C ASP A 428 2.01 -12.53 13.88
N SER A 429 2.25 -13.47 14.79
CA SER A 429 1.28 -13.80 15.85
C SER A 429 0.95 -12.62 16.76
N LEU A 430 1.86 -11.64 16.92
CA LEU A 430 1.62 -10.43 17.72
C LEU A 430 0.53 -9.53 17.11
N CYS A 431 0.29 -9.64 15.81
CA CYS A 431 -0.81 -8.95 15.13
C CYS A 431 -2.19 -9.56 15.41
N PHE A 432 -2.23 -10.76 15.99
CA PHE A 432 -3.45 -11.44 16.42
C PHE A 432 -3.59 -11.41 17.94
N ILE A 433 -2.49 -11.64 18.66
CA ILE A 433 -2.43 -11.76 20.12
C ILE A 433 -1.42 -10.72 20.63
N PRO A 434 -1.85 -9.47 20.90
CA PRO A 434 -0.97 -8.33 21.17
C PRO A 434 -0.43 -8.31 22.62
N MET A 435 0.29 -9.37 23.00
CA MET A 435 0.96 -9.50 24.30
C MET A 435 2.28 -10.26 24.16
N LYS A 436 3.14 -10.19 25.17
CA LYS A 436 4.41 -10.94 25.19
C LYS A 436 4.16 -12.46 25.17
N LEU A 437 5.00 -13.21 24.47
CA LEU A 437 4.95 -14.68 24.41
C LEU A 437 4.92 -15.34 25.81
N ALA A 438 5.71 -14.84 26.76
CA ALA A 438 5.72 -15.34 28.14
C ALA A 438 4.37 -15.19 28.89
N ALA A 439 3.46 -14.34 28.41
CA ALA A 439 2.11 -14.23 28.96
C ALA A 439 1.14 -15.28 28.37
N PHE A 440 1.45 -15.86 27.21
CA PHE A 440 0.57 -16.80 26.51
C PHE A 440 0.18 -18.01 27.37
N PRO A 441 1.09 -18.73 28.06
CA PRO A 441 0.71 -19.92 28.81
C PRO A 441 -0.33 -19.62 29.90
N LYS A 442 -0.14 -18.50 30.63
CA LYS A 442 -1.10 -18.05 31.64
C LYS A 442 -2.43 -17.66 31.01
N THR A 443 -2.41 -16.95 29.89
CA THR A 443 -3.61 -16.58 29.14
C THR A 443 -4.36 -17.83 28.68
N PHE A 444 -3.71 -18.79 28.03
CA PHE A 444 -4.36 -19.99 27.51
C PHE A 444 -4.55 -21.13 28.51
N GLY A 445 -4.16 -20.94 29.77
CA GLY A 445 -4.23 -21.99 30.79
C GLY A 445 -3.32 -23.19 30.49
N LEU A 446 -2.27 -22.98 29.71
CA LEU A 446 -1.29 -23.99 29.32
C LEU A 446 -0.06 -23.93 30.21
N THR A 447 0.57 -25.09 30.43
CA THR A 447 1.87 -25.18 31.09
C THR A 447 2.99 -25.09 30.06
N GLU A 448 3.96 -24.22 30.32
CA GLU A 448 5.19 -24.12 29.55
C GLU A 448 6.05 -25.39 29.71
N LEU A 449 6.77 -25.77 28.65
CA LEU A 449 7.72 -26.88 28.72
C LEU A 449 8.92 -26.53 29.61
N HIS A 450 9.38 -25.27 29.54
CA HIS A 450 10.49 -24.80 30.33
C HIS A 450 10.18 -23.49 31.05
N LYS A 451 10.31 -23.51 32.38
CA LYS A 451 10.21 -22.33 33.25
C LYS A 451 11.59 -21.80 33.59
N GLY A 452 11.94 -20.61 33.12
CA GLY A 452 13.24 -20.00 33.44
C GLY A 452 13.54 -18.73 32.65
N TYR A 453 14.76 -18.25 32.79
CA TYR A 453 15.29 -17.10 32.06
C TYR A 453 16.50 -17.57 31.24
N PHE A 454 16.70 -16.98 30.06
CA PHE A 454 17.85 -17.28 29.21
C PHE A 454 18.83 -16.09 29.19
N PRO A 455 20.16 -16.33 29.29
CA PRO A 455 21.15 -15.26 29.30
C PRO A 455 21.48 -14.80 27.87
N HIS A 456 20.60 -13.99 27.25
CA HIS A 456 20.76 -13.55 25.86
C HIS A 456 22.14 -12.90 25.56
N PHE A 457 22.69 -12.11 26.49
CA PHE A 457 24.02 -11.48 26.30
C PHE A 457 25.19 -12.44 26.49
N PHE A 458 24.94 -13.67 26.97
CA PHE A 458 25.92 -14.75 27.04
C PHE A 458 25.97 -15.56 25.75
N ASN A 459 24.97 -15.44 24.85
CA ASN A 459 24.99 -16.05 23.52
C ASN A 459 26.02 -15.37 22.62
N ARG A 460 27.25 -15.88 22.70
CA ARG A 460 28.45 -15.35 22.04
C ARG A 460 29.22 -16.50 21.42
N ALA A 461 29.98 -16.23 20.35
CA ALA A 461 30.82 -17.25 19.72
C ALA A 461 31.77 -17.95 20.71
N GLU A 462 32.31 -17.21 21.68
CA GLU A 462 33.27 -17.70 22.69
C GLU A 462 32.62 -18.64 23.72
N ASN A 463 31.31 -18.55 23.92
CA ASN A 463 30.58 -19.30 24.96
C ASN A 463 29.79 -20.50 24.40
N GLN A 464 29.87 -20.79 23.09
CA GLN A 464 29.06 -21.84 22.48
C GLN A 464 29.35 -23.23 23.07
N ASP A 465 30.58 -23.51 23.50
CA ASP A 465 30.97 -24.78 24.12
C ASP A 465 30.98 -24.72 25.67
N TYR A 466 30.37 -23.70 26.26
CA TYR A 466 30.41 -23.48 27.70
C TYR A 466 29.60 -24.54 28.46
N VAL A 467 30.27 -25.22 29.40
CA VAL A 467 29.67 -26.07 30.43
C VAL A 467 30.28 -25.69 31.77
N GLY A 468 29.47 -25.22 32.70
CA GLY A 468 29.98 -24.73 33.98
C GLY A 468 28.91 -24.13 34.90
N PRO A 469 29.29 -23.30 35.89
CA PRO A 469 28.34 -22.61 36.75
C PRO A 469 27.38 -21.68 35.99
N MET A 470 26.30 -21.26 36.63
CA MET A 470 25.38 -20.26 36.07
C MET A 470 26.11 -18.98 35.58
N PRO A 471 25.80 -18.49 34.37
CA PRO A 471 26.30 -17.19 33.89
C PRO A 471 25.94 -16.05 34.84
N GLU A 472 26.77 -15.01 34.92
CA GLU A 472 26.49 -13.85 35.78
C GLU A 472 25.14 -13.18 35.45
N ALA A 473 24.44 -12.70 36.48
CA ALA A 473 23.11 -12.09 36.36
C ALA A 473 23.02 -10.97 35.30
N LYS A 474 24.10 -10.21 35.07
CA LYS A 474 24.15 -9.15 34.03
C LYS A 474 23.84 -9.66 32.62
N PHE A 475 24.09 -10.94 32.34
CA PHE A 475 23.84 -11.52 31.03
C PHE A 475 22.36 -11.80 30.73
N TYR A 476 21.48 -11.66 31.73
CA TYR A 476 20.03 -11.86 31.63
C TYR A 476 19.24 -10.54 31.51
N ASP A 477 19.92 -9.39 31.45
CA ASP A 477 19.32 -8.04 31.40
C ASP A 477 18.31 -7.73 32.54
N PRO A 478 18.69 -7.83 33.83
CA PRO A 478 17.78 -7.51 34.92
C PRO A 478 17.35 -6.03 34.97
N ASP A 479 18.12 -5.13 34.35
CA ASP A 479 17.82 -3.69 34.32
C ASP A 479 16.75 -3.34 33.28
N GLY A 480 16.60 -4.15 32.22
CA GLY A 480 15.49 -4.07 31.28
C GLY A 480 14.15 -4.65 31.80
N MET A 481 14.17 -5.34 32.94
CA MET A 481 12.97 -5.96 33.53
C MET A 481 12.10 -4.97 34.32
N SER A 482 10.80 -5.27 34.40
CA SER A 482 9.90 -4.58 35.34
C SER A 482 10.34 -4.86 36.80
N THR A 483 9.93 -4.01 37.75
CA THR A 483 10.26 -4.21 39.17
C THR A 483 9.84 -5.61 39.66
N ASP A 484 8.62 -6.03 39.34
CA ASP A 484 8.07 -7.33 39.71
C ASP A 484 8.80 -8.50 39.04
N ASP A 485 9.16 -8.39 37.76
CA ASP A 485 9.84 -9.47 37.05
C ASP A 485 11.30 -9.61 37.46
N ARG A 486 11.94 -8.49 37.82
CA ARG A 486 13.31 -8.48 38.36
C ARG A 486 13.40 -9.19 39.71
N GLU A 487 12.40 -9.02 40.58
CA GLU A 487 12.33 -9.76 41.85
C GLU A 487 12.16 -11.26 41.64
N LYS A 488 11.30 -11.67 40.70
CA LYS A 488 11.13 -13.08 40.31
C LYS A 488 12.43 -13.67 39.73
N PHE A 489 13.12 -12.91 38.88
CA PHE A 489 14.39 -13.31 38.30
C PHE A 489 15.44 -13.58 39.37
N TYR A 490 15.69 -12.64 40.29
CA TYR A 490 16.70 -12.84 41.34
C TYR A 490 16.34 -13.99 42.28
N THR A 491 15.04 -14.20 42.55
CA THR A 491 14.59 -15.35 43.34
C THR A 491 14.95 -16.67 42.64
N TRP A 492 14.65 -16.78 41.34
CA TRP A 492 15.01 -17.95 40.53
C TRP A 492 16.53 -18.13 40.40
N TYR A 493 17.26 -17.05 40.08
CA TYR A 493 18.71 -17.07 39.86
C TYR A 493 19.47 -17.52 41.10
N ASN A 494 19.12 -16.97 42.27
CA ASN A 494 19.77 -17.33 43.53
C ASN A 494 19.49 -18.79 43.92
N ASP A 495 18.29 -19.33 43.62
CA ASP A 495 17.98 -20.75 43.82
C ASP A 495 18.82 -21.65 42.89
N GLN A 496 18.99 -21.30 41.61
CA GLN A 496 19.85 -22.05 40.68
C GLN A 496 21.32 -22.07 41.13
N VAL A 497 21.85 -20.90 41.53
CA VAL A 497 23.21 -20.77 42.06
C VAL A 497 23.38 -21.58 43.35
N GLN A 498 22.42 -21.52 44.27
CA GLN A 498 22.45 -22.28 45.52
C GLN A 498 22.43 -23.79 45.28
N ARG A 499 21.71 -24.26 44.26
CA ARG A 499 21.67 -25.67 43.85
C ARG A 499 22.92 -26.13 43.09
N GLN A 500 23.86 -25.22 42.81
CA GLN A 500 25.03 -25.49 41.98
C GLN A 500 24.64 -26.08 40.62
N TYR A 501 23.60 -25.51 39.99
CA TYR A 501 23.16 -25.94 38.67
C TYR A 501 24.30 -25.84 37.66
N GLU A 502 24.57 -26.95 36.95
CA GLU A 502 25.53 -27.00 35.86
C GLU A 502 24.84 -26.54 34.58
N PHE A 503 25.25 -25.37 34.11
CA PHE A 503 24.73 -24.72 32.92
C PHE A 503 25.52 -25.20 31.70
N ASP A 504 24.85 -25.94 30.82
CA ASP A 504 25.32 -26.32 29.48
C ASP A 504 24.68 -25.40 28.45
N PHE A 505 25.48 -24.55 27.81
CA PHE A 505 24.97 -23.51 26.92
C PHE A 505 24.16 -24.08 25.74
N GLN A 506 24.65 -25.15 25.08
CA GLN A 506 23.97 -25.75 23.91
C GLN A 506 22.66 -26.41 24.33
N ALA A 507 22.64 -27.08 25.49
CA ALA A 507 21.41 -27.68 26.00
C ALA A 507 20.37 -26.62 26.40
N GLU A 508 20.80 -25.52 27.02
CA GLU A 508 19.91 -24.47 27.52
C GLU A 508 19.34 -23.61 26.39
N ILE A 509 20.13 -23.19 25.39
CA ILE A 509 19.62 -22.40 24.26
C ILE A 509 18.58 -23.20 23.45
N LEU A 510 18.84 -24.49 23.20
CA LEU A 510 17.91 -25.35 22.51
C LEU A 510 16.63 -25.58 23.32
N ARG A 511 16.75 -25.81 24.63
CA ARG A 511 15.60 -26.00 25.52
C ARG A 511 14.74 -24.74 25.63
N TYR A 512 15.37 -23.56 25.67
CA TYR A 512 14.69 -22.27 25.69
C TYR A 512 13.92 -22.04 24.39
N CYS A 513 14.60 -22.04 23.24
CA CYS A 513 13.97 -21.80 21.94
C CYS A 513 12.87 -22.84 21.62
N ARG A 514 13.08 -24.12 21.95
CA ARG A 514 12.04 -25.16 21.82
C ARG A 514 10.79 -24.85 22.66
N SER A 515 10.98 -24.33 23.88
CA SER A 515 9.87 -23.95 24.74
C SER A 515 9.09 -22.78 24.17
N ASP A 516 9.78 -21.75 23.64
CA ASP A 516 9.14 -20.58 23.04
C ASP A 516 8.35 -20.97 21.78
N VAL A 517 8.90 -21.82 20.90
CA VAL A 517 8.18 -22.33 19.72
C VAL A 517 7.01 -23.24 20.10
N ASP A 518 7.13 -24.08 21.14
CA ASP A 518 6.02 -24.90 21.63
C ASP A 518 4.87 -24.04 22.21
N ILE A 519 5.21 -23.01 22.98
CA ILE A 519 4.25 -22.04 23.53
C ILE A 519 3.53 -21.34 22.38
N LEU A 520 4.30 -20.82 21.41
CA LEU A 520 3.76 -20.14 20.24
C LEU A 520 2.79 -21.05 19.48
N ARG A 521 3.23 -22.26 19.12
CA ARG A 521 2.42 -23.27 18.41
C ARG A 521 1.13 -23.57 19.15
N ARG A 522 1.21 -24.03 20.40
CA ARG A 522 0.03 -24.52 21.15
C ARG A 522 -0.96 -23.40 21.43
N CYS A 523 -0.48 -22.21 21.78
CA CYS A 523 -1.36 -21.08 22.08
C CYS A 523 -2.00 -20.50 20.82
N CYS A 524 -1.27 -20.42 19.70
CA CYS A 524 -1.85 -20.01 18.43
C CYS A 524 -2.89 -21.02 17.92
N LEU A 525 -2.64 -22.32 18.04
CA LEU A 525 -3.62 -23.35 17.66
C LEU A 525 -4.87 -23.30 18.56
N GLU A 526 -4.71 -23.07 19.87
CA GLU A 526 -5.84 -22.88 20.78
C GLU A 526 -6.64 -21.61 20.42
N PHE A 527 -5.95 -20.50 20.12
CA PHE A 527 -6.61 -19.27 19.64
C PHE A 527 -7.37 -19.50 18.34
N ARG A 528 -6.77 -20.18 17.35
CA ARG A 528 -7.38 -20.54 16.07
C ARG A 528 -8.65 -21.35 16.29
N GLU A 529 -8.59 -22.36 17.17
CA GLU A 529 -9.73 -23.22 17.47
C GLU A 529 -10.87 -22.46 18.16
N ILE A 530 -10.56 -21.67 19.20
CA ILE A 530 -11.56 -20.84 19.90
C ILE A 530 -12.23 -19.87 18.91
N PHE A 531 -11.42 -19.18 18.09
CA PHE A 531 -11.94 -18.20 17.13
C PHE A 531 -12.81 -18.87 16.06
N HIS A 532 -12.37 -20.03 15.54
CA HIS A 532 -13.12 -20.79 14.55
C HIS A 532 -14.43 -21.34 15.11
N GLN A 533 -14.44 -21.90 16.33
CA GLN A 533 -15.66 -22.39 16.99
C GLN A 533 -16.72 -21.31 17.16
N VAL A 534 -16.30 -20.07 17.43
CA VAL A 534 -17.20 -18.93 17.63
C VAL A 534 -17.69 -18.33 16.32
N THR A 535 -16.82 -18.25 15.31
CA THR A 535 -17.05 -17.38 14.14
C THR A 535 -17.11 -18.10 12.80
N ASP A 536 -16.76 -19.39 12.74
CA ASP A 536 -16.57 -20.16 11.51
C ASP A 536 -15.53 -19.52 10.57
N VAL A 537 -14.55 -18.79 11.12
CA VAL A 537 -13.45 -18.15 10.38
C VAL A 537 -12.13 -18.65 10.93
N ASP A 538 -11.22 -19.04 10.03
CA ASP A 538 -9.83 -19.28 10.39
C ASP A 538 -9.04 -17.96 10.32
N PRO A 539 -8.55 -17.44 11.47
CA PRO A 539 -7.87 -16.15 11.50
C PRO A 539 -6.51 -16.16 10.79
N PHE A 540 -5.81 -17.30 10.69
CA PHE A 540 -4.47 -17.37 10.11
C PHE A 540 -4.47 -17.67 8.61
N ALA A 541 -5.49 -18.38 8.12
CA ALA A 541 -5.63 -18.63 6.68
C ALA A 541 -6.06 -17.35 5.93
N SER A 542 -7.11 -16.70 6.43
CA SER A 542 -7.81 -15.65 5.66
C SER A 542 -7.42 -14.22 6.02
N CYS A 543 -6.53 -14.00 6.99
CA CYS A 543 -6.26 -12.68 7.57
C CYS A 543 -4.78 -12.46 7.94
N LEU A 544 -4.42 -11.20 8.21
CA LEU A 544 -3.07 -10.80 8.66
C LEU A 544 -3.06 -10.23 10.07
N THR A 545 -4.22 -9.82 10.57
CA THR A 545 -4.36 -9.18 11.88
C THR A 545 -5.68 -9.58 12.54
N ILE A 546 -5.78 -9.40 13.86
CA ILE A 546 -7.05 -9.54 14.58
C ILE A 546 -8.12 -8.58 14.04
N ALA A 547 -7.74 -7.36 13.65
CA ALA A 547 -8.68 -6.38 13.12
C ALA A 547 -9.28 -6.83 11.78
N SER A 548 -8.48 -7.41 10.88
CA SER A 548 -8.97 -7.98 9.63
C SER A 548 -9.85 -9.20 9.87
N ALA A 549 -9.51 -10.05 10.86
CA ALA A 549 -10.34 -11.21 11.23
C ALA A 549 -11.71 -10.77 11.77
N CYS A 550 -11.73 -9.82 12.70
CA CYS A 550 -12.97 -9.22 13.23
C CYS A 550 -13.81 -8.56 12.11
N ASN A 551 -13.18 -7.84 11.18
CA ASN A 551 -13.88 -7.24 10.05
C ASN A 551 -14.48 -8.30 9.11
N LEU A 552 -13.74 -9.38 8.84
CA LEU A 552 -14.22 -10.51 8.04
C LEU A 552 -15.43 -11.17 8.70
N VAL A 553 -15.37 -11.44 10.00
CA VAL A 553 -16.49 -11.99 10.78
C VAL A 553 -17.71 -11.07 10.71
N PHE A 554 -17.54 -9.77 10.92
CA PHE A 554 -18.62 -8.79 10.77
C PHE A 554 -19.24 -8.86 9.37
N ARG A 555 -18.43 -8.84 8.31
CA ARG A 555 -18.92 -8.86 6.92
C ARG A 555 -19.50 -10.20 6.47
N LYS A 556 -19.05 -11.32 7.05
CA LYS A 556 -19.54 -12.67 6.73
C LYS A 556 -20.87 -12.94 7.42
N THR A 557 -21.03 -12.51 8.67
CA THR A 557 -22.11 -12.98 9.55
C THR A 557 -23.12 -11.90 9.92
N PHE A 558 -22.70 -10.64 10.05
CA PHE A 558 -23.52 -9.59 10.69
C PHE A 558 -23.87 -8.41 9.77
N LEU A 559 -23.08 -8.15 8.72
CA LEU A 559 -23.30 -7.02 7.83
C LEU A 559 -24.60 -7.18 7.03
N GLN A 560 -25.53 -6.26 7.26
CA GLN A 560 -26.74 -6.12 6.46
C GLN A 560 -26.45 -5.42 5.13
N GLU A 561 -27.02 -5.93 4.03
CA GLU A 561 -26.85 -5.33 2.70
C GLU A 561 -27.32 -3.87 2.65
N ASN A 562 -26.60 -3.04 1.91
CA ASN A 562 -26.94 -1.64 1.63
C ASN A 562 -27.02 -0.70 2.86
N THR A 563 -26.34 -1.03 3.95
CA THR A 563 -26.31 -0.20 5.17
C THR A 563 -25.12 0.75 5.22
N ILE A 564 -23.89 0.23 5.14
CA ILE A 564 -22.66 1.02 5.22
C ILE A 564 -22.26 1.51 3.82
N ALA A 565 -22.35 2.81 3.56
CA ALA A 565 -21.94 3.40 2.29
C ALA A 565 -20.42 3.32 2.08
N VAL A 566 -20.00 3.03 0.85
CA VAL A 566 -18.63 3.24 0.40
C VAL A 566 -18.56 4.60 -0.28
N ILE A 567 -17.72 5.48 0.28
CA ILE A 567 -17.46 6.80 -0.31
C ILE A 567 -16.89 6.59 -1.72
N PRO A 568 -17.47 7.20 -2.76
CA PRO A 568 -16.94 7.08 -4.11
C PRO A 568 -15.47 7.56 -4.18
N PRO A 569 -14.61 6.96 -5.02
CA PRO A 569 -13.19 7.36 -5.13
C PRO A 569 -12.95 8.83 -5.47
N CYS A 570 -13.96 9.54 -5.97
CA CYS A 570 -13.90 10.97 -6.29
C CYS A 570 -14.83 11.82 -5.40
N GLY A 571 -15.24 11.29 -4.25
CA GLY A 571 -16.22 11.91 -3.35
C GLY A 571 -17.65 11.89 -3.88
N TYR A 572 -18.59 12.35 -3.06
CA TYR A 572 -20.03 12.38 -3.37
C TYR A 572 -20.43 13.37 -4.47
N LYS A 573 -19.57 14.36 -4.75
CA LYS A 573 -19.75 15.35 -5.83
C LYS A 573 -18.69 15.16 -6.91
N ALA A 574 -18.48 13.92 -7.35
CA ALA A 574 -17.50 13.58 -8.40
C ALA A 574 -17.75 14.28 -9.75
N GLU A 575 -18.98 14.76 -9.97
CA GLU A 575 -19.39 15.56 -11.12
C GLU A 575 -18.97 17.03 -11.03
N ASN A 576 -18.73 17.55 -9.83
CA ASN A 576 -18.25 18.91 -9.57
C ASN A 576 -16.72 19.04 -9.74
N LYS A 577 -16.15 18.34 -10.73
CA LYS A 577 -14.73 18.34 -11.04
C LYS A 577 -14.36 19.59 -11.83
N GLN A 578 -14.43 20.74 -11.18
CA GLN A 578 -13.82 21.96 -11.68
C GLN A 578 -12.39 22.07 -11.18
N SER A 579 -11.48 22.44 -12.07
CA SER A 579 -10.11 22.74 -11.65
C SER A 579 -10.09 23.97 -10.73
N VAL A 580 -9.14 24.00 -9.79
CA VAL A 580 -8.88 25.19 -8.97
C VAL A 580 -8.68 26.43 -9.86
N THR A 581 -7.98 26.26 -10.98
CA THR A 581 -7.79 27.30 -12.00
C THR A 581 -9.13 27.80 -12.57
N ALA A 582 -10.08 26.91 -12.87
CA ALA A 582 -11.40 27.29 -13.36
C ALA A 582 -12.18 28.08 -12.30
N LEU A 583 -12.20 27.61 -11.06
CA LEU A 583 -12.87 28.29 -9.95
C LEU A 583 -12.31 29.70 -9.71
N LYS A 584 -10.98 29.83 -9.64
CA LYS A 584 -10.32 31.14 -9.51
C LYS A 584 -10.63 32.05 -10.69
N MET A 585 -10.65 31.51 -11.92
CA MET A 585 -10.97 32.29 -13.11
C MET A 585 -12.42 32.79 -13.10
N LEU A 586 -13.38 31.94 -12.74
CA LEU A 586 -14.78 32.33 -12.64
C LEU A 586 -15.00 33.37 -11.52
N ALA A 587 -14.34 33.21 -10.38
CA ALA A 587 -14.37 34.20 -9.30
C ALA A 587 -13.76 35.54 -9.72
N TRP A 588 -12.64 35.52 -10.42
CA TRP A 588 -11.99 36.71 -10.98
C TRP A 588 -12.92 37.45 -11.96
N VAL A 589 -13.53 36.73 -12.91
CA VAL A 589 -14.48 37.31 -13.87
C VAL A 589 -15.70 37.89 -13.15
N ALA A 590 -16.26 37.15 -12.19
CA ALA A 590 -17.39 37.60 -11.39
C ALA A 590 -17.10 38.92 -10.66
N GLN A 591 -15.90 39.04 -10.06
CA GLN A 591 -15.48 40.26 -9.37
C GLN A 591 -15.19 41.41 -10.34
N ARG A 592 -14.41 41.16 -11.39
CA ARG A 592 -13.99 42.19 -12.36
C ARG A 592 -15.19 42.80 -13.08
N ASP A 593 -16.13 41.96 -13.50
CA ASP A 593 -17.29 42.38 -14.30
C ASP A 593 -18.52 42.68 -13.42
N ASN A 594 -18.40 42.46 -12.10
CA ASN A 594 -19.47 42.62 -11.10
C ASN A 594 -20.75 41.86 -11.48
N ILE A 595 -20.59 40.58 -11.82
CA ILE A 595 -21.65 39.66 -12.23
C ILE A 595 -21.68 38.41 -11.35
N ALA A 596 -22.88 37.87 -11.09
CA ALA A 596 -23.02 36.61 -10.35
C ALA A 596 -22.88 35.40 -11.30
N ILE A 597 -21.86 34.55 -11.12
CA ILE A 597 -21.66 33.35 -11.95
C ILE A 597 -21.89 32.11 -11.10
N CYS A 598 -22.88 31.29 -11.46
CA CYS A 598 -23.12 29.98 -10.86
C CYS A 598 -22.01 29.01 -11.29
N ASN A 599 -21.40 28.30 -10.34
CA ASN A 599 -20.33 27.33 -10.54
C ASN A 599 -20.41 26.22 -9.47
N ALA A 600 -19.48 25.27 -9.52
CA ALA A 600 -19.47 24.09 -8.65
C ALA A 600 -19.43 24.37 -7.13
N ARG A 601 -19.09 25.59 -6.72
CA ARG A 601 -18.82 25.98 -5.32
C ARG A 601 -19.74 27.07 -4.79
N ASN A 602 -20.77 27.49 -5.53
CA ASN A 602 -21.84 28.36 -5.02
C ASN A 602 -23.22 27.73 -5.23
N HIS A 603 -24.03 28.22 -6.17
CA HIS A 603 -25.37 27.74 -6.51
C HIS A 603 -25.38 26.46 -7.34
N GLY A 604 -24.23 25.78 -7.47
CA GLY A 604 -24.03 24.58 -8.27
C GLY A 604 -23.73 24.86 -9.75
N GLU A 605 -23.11 23.89 -10.42
CA GLU A 605 -22.97 23.94 -11.87
C GLU A 605 -24.34 23.75 -12.54
N GLN A 606 -24.64 24.59 -13.52
CA GLN A 606 -25.88 24.47 -14.27
C GLN A 606 -25.78 23.30 -15.24
N ARG A 607 -26.73 22.37 -15.17
CA ARG A 607 -26.89 21.34 -16.19
C ARG A 607 -27.75 21.88 -17.34
N ILE A 608 -27.17 21.99 -18.54
CA ILE A 608 -27.86 22.35 -19.78
C ILE A 608 -27.98 21.09 -20.63
N ASP A 609 -29.19 20.51 -20.65
CA ASP A 609 -29.48 19.21 -21.27
C ASP A 609 -28.49 18.13 -20.76
N LYS A 610 -27.65 17.58 -21.64
CA LYS A 610 -26.67 16.54 -21.30
C LYS A 610 -25.32 17.07 -20.79
N TYR A 611 -25.10 18.38 -20.78
CA TYR A 611 -23.81 18.99 -20.43
C TYR A 611 -23.88 19.73 -19.10
N LEU A 612 -22.92 19.45 -18.22
CA LEU A 612 -22.57 20.33 -17.11
C LEU A 612 -21.64 21.42 -17.64
N VAL A 613 -21.87 22.68 -17.27
CA VAL A 613 -21.06 23.82 -17.72
C VAL A 613 -20.31 24.46 -16.56
N ASP A 614 -19.11 24.99 -16.81
CA ASP A 614 -18.24 25.46 -15.73
C ASP A 614 -18.81 26.72 -15.03
N GLY A 615 -19.33 27.67 -15.80
CA GLY A 615 -19.94 28.88 -15.26
C GLY A 615 -21.23 29.23 -15.99
N PHE A 616 -22.26 29.66 -15.26
CA PHE A 616 -23.50 30.14 -15.87
C PHE A 616 -24.05 31.39 -15.17
N ASN A 617 -24.45 32.38 -15.96
CA ASN A 617 -25.17 33.55 -15.48
C ASN A 617 -26.53 33.64 -16.19
N VAL A 618 -27.61 33.54 -15.42
CA VAL A 618 -28.98 33.48 -15.94
C VAL A 618 -29.42 34.80 -16.58
N GLU A 619 -28.96 35.94 -16.05
CA GLU A 619 -29.38 37.28 -16.48
C GLU A 619 -28.84 37.64 -17.87
N THR A 620 -27.60 37.25 -18.14
CA THR A 620 -26.90 37.51 -19.42
C THR A 620 -27.03 36.34 -20.40
N ASN A 621 -27.65 35.23 -19.97
CA ASN A 621 -27.69 33.96 -20.68
C ASN A 621 -26.31 33.49 -21.16
N THR A 622 -25.29 33.71 -20.33
CA THR A 622 -23.87 33.47 -20.65
C THR A 622 -23.36 32.22 -19.96
N VAL A 623 -22.68 31.38 -20.73
CA VAL A 623 -21.99 30.16 -20.29
C VAL A 623 -20.49 30.37 -20.42
N TRP A 624 -19.74 30.19 -19.34
CA TRP A 624 -18.29 30.12 -19.35
C TRP A 624 -17.83 28.67 -19.35
N GLU A 625 -16.88 28.35 -20.22
CA GLU A 625 -16.30 27.02 -20.37
C GLU A 625 -14.77 27.13 -20.27
N ILE A 626 -14.21 26.62 -19.18
CA ILE A 626 -12.79 26.66 -18.87
C ILE A 626 -12.13 25.37 -19.36
N GLN A 627 -11.57 25.43 -20.56
CA GLN A 627 -11.01 24.29 -21.27
C GLN A 627 -9.59 23.95 -20.78
N GLY A 628 -9.49 22.94 -19.91
CA GLY A 628 -8.21 22.31 -19.56
C GLY A 628 -7.51 21.70 -20.79
N CYS A 629 -6.27 22.13 -21.08
CA CYS A 629 -5.58 21.77 -22.32
C CYS A 629 -5.44 20.26 -22.56
N LEU A 630 -5.09 19.50 -21.51
CA LEU A 630 -4.92 18.03 -21.56
C LEU A 630 -6.26 17.29 -21.74
N TRP A 631 -7.34 17.83 -21.16
CA TRP A 631 -8.65 17.19 -21.11
C TRP A 631 -9.52 17.48 -22.33
N HIS A 632 -9.30 18.63 -22.97
CA HIS A 632 -10.17 19.15 -24.03
C HIS A 632 -9.48 19.26 -25.39
N GLY A 633 -8.21 18.84 -25.50
CA GLY A 633 -7.49 18.74 -26.77
C GLY A 633 -6.99 20.09 -27.30
N CYS A 634 -6.18 20.81 -26.54
CA CYS A 634 -5.62 22.08 -27.01
C CYS A 634 -4.60 21.87 -28.14
N GLU A 635 -4.93 22.35 -29.35
CA GLU A 635 -4.04 22.25 -30.52
C GLU A 635 -2.76 23.09 -30.40
N ARG A 636 -2.70 24.03 -29.44
CA ARG A 636 -1.51 24.84 -29.14
C ARG A 636 -0.53 24.12 -28.21
N CYS A 637 -1.02 23.20 -27.39
CA CYS A 637 -0.23 22.53 -26.36
C CYS A 637 0.11 21.08 -26.73
N TYR A 638 -0.70 20.42 -27.57
CA TYR A 638 -0.53 19.00 -27.89
C TYR A 638 -0.76 18.68 -29.37
N ALA A 639 0.03 17.74 -29.91
CA ALA A 639 -0.19 17.20 -31.24
C ALA A 639 -1.43 16.28 -31.29
N ARG A 640 -2.07 16.22 -32.46
CA ARG A 640 -3.40 15.60 -32.66
C ARG A 640 -3.47 14.10 -32.36
N ASP A 641 -2.39 13.35 -32.61
CA ASP A 641 -2.34 11.90 -32.42
C ASP A 641 -1.76 11.46 -31.05
N ILE A 642 -1.37 12.41 -30.20
CA ILE A 642 -1.08 12.14 -28.79
C ILE A 642 -2.32 11.57 -28.14
N VAL A 643 -2.14 10.49 -27.37
CA VAL A 643 -3.20 9.85 -26.59
C VAL A 643 -3.12 10.38 -25.17
N ASN A 644 -4.21 10.96 -24.66
CA ASN A 644 -4.32 11.34 -23.27
C ASN A 644 -4.16 10.08 -22.40
N PRO A 645 -3.21 10.05 -21.45
CA PRO A 645 -2.86 8.84 -20.70
C PRO A 645 -3.97 8.39 -19.75
N ILE A 646 -4.89 9.29 -19.39
CA ILE A 646 -5.95 9.03 -18.40
C ILE A 646 -7.23 8.51 -19.07
N ASN A 647 -7.70 9.17 -20.14
CA ASN A 647 -8.96 8.79 -20.80
C ASN A 647 -8.78 7.92 -22.06
N HIS A 648 -7.52 7.71 -22.48
CA HIS A 648 -7.10 6.91 -23.63
C HIS A 648 -7.70 7.35 -24.98
N MET A 649 -8.07 8.63 -25.10
CA MET A 649 -8.50 9.25 -26.35
C MET A 649 -7.39 10.08 -26.97
N THR A 650 -7.42 10.25 -28.29
CA THR A 650 -6.50 11.17 -28.95
C THR A 650 -6.87 12.62 -28.65
N MET A 651 -5.90 13.53 -28.64
CA MET A 651 -6.16 14.96 -28.46
C MET A 651 -7.10 15.51 -29.54
N GLN A 652 -7.06 14.96 -30.75
CA GLN A 652 -8.04 15.28 -31.80
C GLN A 652 -9.47 14.85 -31.43
N ASP A 653 -9.66 13.63 -30.92
CA ASP A 653 -11.00 13.16 -30.52
C ASP A 653 -11.55 14.00 -29.35
N LEU A 654 -10.68 14.44 -28.42
CA LEU A 654 -11.04 15.34 -27.33
C LEU A 654 -11.45 16.72 -27.85
N LYS A 655 -10.66 17.32 -28.74
CA LYS A 655 -10.99 18.62 -29.37
C LYS A 655 -12.32 18.58 -30.12
N GLN A 656 -12.57 17.49 -30.84
CA GLN A 656 -13.83 17.30 -31.55
C GLN A 656 -15.02 17.28 -30.59
N ARG A 657 -14.92 16.61 -29.44
CA ARG A 657 -15.98 16.62 -28.41
C ARG A 657 -16.20 18.00 -27.81
N THR A 658 -15.12 18.74 -27.55
CA THR A 658 -15.20 20.12 -27.06
C THR A 658 -15.95 20.99 -28.05
N LEU A 659 -15.60 20.92 -29.34
CA LEU A 659 -16.30 21.66 -30.40
C LEU A 659 -17.78 21.26 -30.51
N GLU A 660 -18.11 19.98 -30.40
CA GLU A 660 -19.50 19.50 -30.39
C GLU A 660 -20.30 20.08 -29.20
N LYS A 661 -19.71 20.14 -28.00
CA LYS A 661 -20.32 20.76 -26.81
C LYS A 661 -20.57 22.25 -27.02
N ILE A 662 -19.55 22.98 -27.45
CA ILE A 662 -19.63 24.44 -27.66
C ILE A 662 -20.65 24.78 -28.75
N GLN A 663 -20.67 24.02 -29.86
CA GLN A 663 -21.65 24.24 -30.92
C GLN A 663 -23.06 23.95 -30.44
N PHE A 664 -23.27 22.86 -29.69
CA PHE A 664 -24.55 22.53 -29.10
C PHE A 664 -25.09 23.66 -28.21
N LEU A 665 -24.24 24.23 -27.34
CA LEU A 665 -24.63 25.34 -26.46
C LEU A 665 -25.02 26.60 -27.27
N LYS A 666 -24.24 26.94 -28.31
CA LYS A 666 -24.55 28.07 -29.21
C LYS A 666 -25.84 27.86 -29.99
N ASP A 667 -26.07 26.65 -30.52
CA ASP A 667 -27.27 26.29 -31.28
C ASP A 667 -28.55 26.36 -30.42
N ASN A 668 -28.42 26.17 -29.10
CA ASN A 668 -29.50 26.34 -28.13
C ASN A 668 -29.64 27.79 -27.62
N GLY A 669 -28.93 28.75 -28.22
CA GLY A 669 -29.12 30.19 -27.97
C GLY A 669 -28.33 30.76 -26.79
N TYR A 670 -27.35 30.04 -26.24
CA TYR A 670 -26.50 30.53 -25.15
C TYR A 670 -25.32 31.36 -25.67
N ASN A 671 -24.94 32.40 -24.93
CA ASN A 671 -23.71 33.15 -25.16
C ASN A 671 -22.53 32.37 -24.56
N VAL A 672 -21.69 31.73 -25.37
CA VAL A 672 -20.62 30.86 -24.86
C VAL A 672 -19.26 31.55 -24.90
N VAL A 673 -18.63 31.69 -23.73
CA VAL A 673 -17.27 32.21 -23.54
C VAL A 673 -16.33 31.05 -23.24
N GLU A 674 -15.43 30.75 -24.20
CA GLU A 674 -14.44 29.68 -24.09
C GLU A 674 -13.10 30.25 -23.63
N ILE A 675 -12.53 29.74 -22.54
CA ILE A 675 -11.24 30.18 -21.99
C ILE A 675 -10.35 28.95 -21.79
N TRP A 676 -9.14 28.92 -22.37
CA TRP A 676 -8.23 27.79 -22.21
C TRP A 676 -7.26 28.00 -21.04
N THR A 677 -6.88 26.92 -20.34
CA THR A 677 -5.94 27.03 -19.21
C THR A 677 -4.58 27.61 -19.60
N CYS A 678 -4.08 27.32 -20.80
CA CYS A 678 -2.85 27.93 -21.32
C CYS A 678 -3.00 29.41 -21.74
N ASP A 679 -4.23 29.92 -21.86
CA ASP A 679 -4.48 31.37 -21.97
C ASP A 679 -4.44 32.01 -20.58
N ILE A 680 -5.04 31.36 -19.56
CA ILE A 680 -5.01 31.82 -18.17
C ILE A 680 -3.58 31.92 -17.65
N GLU A 681 -2.75 30.89 -17.86
CA GLU A 681 -1.33 30.90 -17.46
C GLU A 681 -0.56 32.07 -18.10
N ARG A 682 -0.84 32.38 -19.37
CA ARG A 682 -0.22 33.53 -20.05
C ARG A 682 -0.72 34.86 -19.48
N GLN A 683 -2.00 34.97 -19.15
CA GLN A 683 -2.55 36.17 -18.51
C GLN A 683 -1.96 36.40 -17.13
N LEU A 684 -1.85 35.37 -16.30
CA LEU A 684 -1.22 35.44 -14.97
C LEU A 684 0.26 35.86 -15.04
N ALA A 685 0.95 35.57 -16.14
CA ALA A 685 2.33 36.03 -16.36
C ALA A 685 2.41 37.52 -16.77
N THR A 686 1.35 38.09 -17.34
CA THR A 686 1.34 39.46 -17.87
C THR A 686 0.51 40.45 -17.05
N GLU A 687 -0.41 39.97 -16.20
CA GLU A 687 -1.37 40.78 -15.44
C GLU A 687 -1.17 40.60 -13.92
N PRO A 688 -0.43 41.50 -13.25
CA PRO A 688 -0.12 41.40 -11.82
C PRO A 688 -1.36 41.39 -10.90
N GLU A 689 -2.42 42.12 -11.27
CA GLU A 689 -3.65 42.21 -10.47
C GLU A 689 -4.42 40.88 -10.45
N MET A 690 -4.52 40.23 -11.62
CA MET A 690 -5.10 38.89 -11.72
C MET A 690 -4.27 37.87 -10.95
N LYS A 691 -2.94 37.98 -11.02
CA LYS A 691 -2.03 37.11 -10.26
C LYS A 691 -2.22 37.25 -8.76
N ASP A 692 -2.27 38.49 -8.24
CA ASP A 692 -2.49 38.75 -6.82
C ASP A 692 -3.86 38.22 -6.34
N PHE A 693 -4.91 38.39 -7.14
CA PHE A 693 -6.20 37.77 -6.84
C PHE A 693 -6.12 36.24 -6.79
N PHE A 694 -5.49 35.62 -7.79
CA PHE A 694 -5.33 34.16 -7.83
C PHE A 694 -4.53 33.63 -6.65
N ASP A 695 -3.49 34.33 -6.22
CA ASP A 695 -2.63 33.92 -5.11
C ASP A 695 -3.35 34.03 -3.75
N ASN A 696 -4.23 35.03 -3.59
CA ASN A 696 -4.94 35.30 -2.32
C ASN A 696 -6.36 34.72 -2.24
N PHE A 697 -6.95 34.26 -3.34
CA PHE A 697 -8.31 33.71 -3.34
C PHE A 697 -8.33 32.30 -2.74
N GLU A 698 -8.84 32.17 -1.52
CA GLU A 698 -9.08 30.90 -0.84
C GLU A 698 -10.34 30.20 -1.37
N ILE A 699 -10.17 28.98 -1.85
CA ILE A 699 -11.29 28.10 -2.20
C ILE A 699 -11.59 27.24 -0.98
N SER A 700 -12.82 27.28 -0.49
CA SER A 700 -13.27 26.32 0.52
C SER A 700 -13.27 24.92 -0.07
N GLU A 701 -12.38 24.06 0.43
CA GLU A 701 -12.31 22.67 0.02
C GLU A 701 -13.60 21.91 0.41
N PRO A 702 -13.97 20.82 -0.28
CA PRO A 702 -15.04 19.96 0.20
C PRO A 702 -14.82 19.48 1.64
N LEU A 703 -15.90 19.04 2.28
CA LEU A 703 -15.80 18.28 3.53
C LEU A 703 -15.04 16.96 3.28
N GLU A 704 -14.00 16.71 4.08
CA GLU A 704 -13.28 15.44 4.13
C GLU A 704 -13.64 14.72 5.45
N PRO A 705 -14.35 13.58 5.41
CA PRO A 705 -14.81 12.88 6.61
C PRO A 705 -13.71 12.52 7.60
N ARG A 706 -12.50 12.22 7.12
CA ARG A 706 -11.37 11.90 8.01
C ARG A 706 -10.97 13.08 8.90
N HIS A 707 -11.28 14.32 8.52
CA HIS A 707 -11.04 15.48 9.39
C HIS A 707 -11.93 15.49 10.63
N ALA A 708 -13.08 14.80 10.61
CA ALA A 708 -13.94 14.60 11.78
C ALA A 708 -13.55 13.38 12.62
N PHE A 709 -12.56 12.58 12.20
CA PHE A 709 -12.15 11.37 12.90
C PHE A 709 -11.11 11.68 13.97
N PHE A 710 -11.56 11.76 15.23
CA PHE A 710 -10.72 12.04 16.39
C PHE A 710 -10.55 10.80 17.30
N GLY A 711 -9.42 10.74 18.00
CA GLY A 711 -9.13 9.67 18.95
C GLY A 711 -9.79 9.88 20.31
N GLY A 712 -9.36 9.10 21.30
CA GLY A 712 -9.80 9.27 22.68
C GLY A 712 -9.49 10.66 23.23
N ARG A 713 -10.42 11.19 24.05
CA ARG A 713 -10.25 12.47 24.73
C ARG A 713 -9.30 12.31 25.91
N THR A 714 -8.10 12.87 25.79
CA THR A 714 -7.12 12.95 26.88
C THR A 714 -6.96 14.42 27.29
N ASN A 715 -7.40 14.76 28.50
CA ASN A 715 -7.26 16.10 29.05
C ASN A 715 -6.81 16.02 30.52
N ALA A 716 -5.64 16.55 30.82
CA ALA A 716 -5.08 16.58 32.17
C ALA A 716 -5.30 17.95 32.80
N ALA A 717 -6.17 18.02 33.82
CA ALA A 717 -6.35 19.23 34.62
C ALA A 717 -5.15 19.49 35.55
N ARG A 718 -4.45 18.43 35.95
CA ARG A 718 -3.24 18.47 36.78
C ARG A 718 -2.34 17.28 36.45
N LEU A 719 -1.07 17.52 36.16
CA LEU A 719 -0.11 16.47 35.77
C LEU A 719 0.35 15.63 36.96
N TYR A 720 0.49 16.23 38.14
CA TYR A 720 0.90 15.55 39.36
C TYR A 720 0.15 16.09 40.58
N TYR A 721 -0.40 15.18 41.38
CA TYR A 721 -1.05 15.49 42.65
C TYR A 721 -0.54 14.56 43.76
N ASP A 722 0.03 15.16 44.80
CA ASP A 722 0.43 14.44 46.01
C ASP A 722 -0.72 14.47 47.02
N VAL A 723 -1.29 13.29 47.29
CA VAL A 723 -2.51 13.12 48.08
C VAL A 723 -2.20 13.39 49.55
N GLN A 724 -2.93 14.32 50.17
CA GLN A 724 -2.78 14.58 51.59
C GLN A 724 -3.40 13.45 52.44
N PRO A 725 -3.00 13.24 53.71
CA PRO A 725 -3.42 12.08 54.51
C PRO A 725 -4.95 11.83 54.62
N GLU A 726 -5.74 12.90 54.50
CA GLU A 726 -7.21 12.87 54.61
C GLU A 726 -7.92 12.76 53.23
N GLU A 727 -7.15 12.81 52.14
CA GLU A 727 -7.69 12.82 50.79
C GLU A 727 -7.73 11.42 50.18
N LYS A 728 -8.67 11.21 49.26
CA LYS A 728 -8.79 9.97 48.49
C LYS A 728 -8.98 10.31 47.02
N ILE A 729 -8.18 9.70 46.16
CA ILE A 729 -8.43 9.69 44.72
C ILE A 729 -9.42 8.57 44.42
N ARG A 730 -10.46 8.90 43.65
CA ARG A 730 -11.40 7.91 43.10
C ARG A 730 -11.12 7.76 41.62
N TYR A 731 -11.01 6.51 41.17
CA TYR A 731 -10.87 6.16 39.77
C TYR A 731 -12.17 5.56 39.27
N VAL A 732 -12.62 6.03 38.11
CA VAL A 732 -13.81 5.53 37.42
C VAL A 732 -13.38 5.16 36.02
N ASP A 733 -13.69 3.93 35.62
CA ASP A 733 -13.41 3.41 34.29
C ASP A 733 -14.69 2.92 33.64
N PHE A 734 -14.84 3.22 32.34
CA PHE A 734 -15.95 2.70 31.55
C PHE A 734 -15.56 1.34 31.00
N CYS A 735 -16.16 0.28 31.53
CA CYS A 735 -15.94 -1.06 31.03
C CYS A 735 -16.40 -1.16 29.57
N SER A 736 -15.45 -1.28 28.64
CA SER A 736 -15.72 -1.45 27.20
C SER A 736 -16.49 -0.28 26.55
N LEU A 737 -15.98 0.95 26.70
CA LEU A 737 -16.58 2.17 26.12
C LEU A 737 -16.95 2.06 24.63
N TYR A 738 -16.02 1.66 23.74
CA TYR A 738 -16.32 1.57 22.31
C TYR A 738 -17.33 0.48 21.97
N PRO A 739 -17.24 -0.76 22.52
CA PRO A 739 -18.33 -1.73 22.41
C PRO A 739 -19.68 -1.21 22.88
N TRP A 740 -19.71 -0.44 23.98
CA TRP A 740 -20.95 0.19 24.45
C TRP A 740 -21.51 1.18 23.41
N CYS A 741 -20.67 2.05 22.84
CA CYS A 741 -21.09 2.95 21.76
C CYS A 741 -21.58 2.17 20.52
N ASN A 742 -20.95 1.04 20.18
CA ASN A 742 -21.36 0.21 19.05
C ASN A 742 -22.69 -0.54 19.29
N ASN A 743 -23.02 -0.86 20.54
CA ASN A 743 -24.26 -1.54 20.89
C ASN A 743 -25.45 -0.57 21.02
N TYR A 744 -25.22 0.59 21.63
CA TYR A 744 -26.28 1.52 22.03
C TYR A 744 -26.30 2.84 21.25
N GLY A 745 -25.24 3.15 20.51
CA GLY A 745 -25.12 4.38 19.74
C GLY A 745 -25.91 4.34 18.43
N GLU A 746 -26.29 5.53 17.96
CA GLU A 746 -26.88 5.72 16.64
C GLU A 746 -25.79 5.89 15.59
N PHE A 747 -25.96 5.21 14.45
CA PHE A 747 -25.03 5.25 13.34
C PHE A 747 -25.72 5.70 12.06
N PRO A 748 -25.04 6.51 11.21
CA PRO A 748 -25.55 6.83 9.89
C PRO A 748 -25.55 5.57 9.02
N ILE A 749 -26.62 5.38 8.25
CA ILE A 749 -26.72 4.36 7.20
C ILE A 749 -27.09 5.02 5.88
N GLY A 750 -26.86 4.35 4.77
CA GLY A 750 -27.11 4.94 3.47
C GLY A 750 -26.01 5.92 3.04
N HIS A 751 -26.29 6.64 1.96
CA HIS A 751 -25.42 7.71 1.45
C HIS A 751 -25.98 9.06 1.94
N PRO A 752 -25.13 10.03 2.31
CA PRO A 752 -25.59 11.32 2.79
C PRO A 752 -26.12 12.21 1.66
N GLU A 753 -27.02 13.11 2.02
CA GLU A 753 -27.32 14.34 1.27
C GLU A 753 -26.22 15.37 1.53
N ILE A 754 -25.66 15.93 0.45
CA ILE A 754 -24.56 16.90 0.52
C ILE A 754 -25.10 18.32 0.35
N ILE A 755 -25.24 19.02 1.46
CA ILE A 755 -25.83 20.37 1.53
C ILE A 755 -24.71 21.41 1.57
N THR A 756 -24.77 22.38 0.66
CA THR A 756 -23.77 23.46 0.53
C THR A 756 -24.36 24.87 0.57
N GLU A 757 -25.68 24.98 0.65
CA GLU A 757 -26.39 26.27 0.76
C GLU A 757 -27.72 26.07 1.50
N ASN A 758 -28.36 27.17 1.88
CA ASN A 758 -29.67 27.18 2.58
C ASN A 758 -29.67 26.32 3.86
N PHE A 759 -28.58 26.43 4.64
CA PHE A 759 -28.39 25.66 5.86
C PHE A 759 -29.51 25.91 6.87
N GLN A 760 -29.97 24.82 7.48
CA GLN A 760 -30.90 24.77 8.59
C GLN A 760 -30.13 24.81 9.92
N PRO A 761 -30.83 24.97 11.07
CA PRO A 761 -30.20 24.78 12.37
C PRO A 761 -29.48 23.43 12.46
N ILE A 762 -28.35 23.39 13.18
CA ILE A 762 -27.53 22.18 13.30
C ILE A 762 -28.32 20.99 13.88
N SER A 763 -29.31 21.27 14.73
CA SER A 763 -30.24 20.30 15.32
C SER A 763 -31.05 19.48 14.31
N ASP A 764 -31.14 19.98 13.08
CA ASP A 764 -31.94 19.36 12.02
C ASP A 764 -31.07 18.40 11.18
N TYR A 765 -29.77 18.32 11.48
CA TYR A 765 -28.80 17.51 10.77
C TYR A 765 -28.25 16.38 11.63
N PHE A 766 -28.13 15.21 11.01
CA PHE A 766 -27.41 14.05 11.54
C PHE A 766 -26.26 13.68 10.59
N GLY A 767 -25.01 13.70 11.07
CA GLY A 767 -23.84 13.36 10.24
C GLY A 767 -22.63 14.25 10.51
N LEU A 768 -22.07 14.85 9.46
CA LEU A 768 -20.82 15.64 9.52
C LEU A 768 -21.07 17.09 9.07
N VAL A 769 -20.40 18.03 9.73
CA VAL A 769 -20.51 19.46 9.43
C VAL A 769 -19.11 20.07 9.33
N LYS A 770 -18.80 20.71 8.21
CA LYS A 770 -17.65 21.60 8.04
C LYS A 770 -18.11 23.03 8.32
N CYS A 771 -17.48 23.66 9.32
CA CYS A 771 -17.91 24.99 9.77
C CYS A 771 -16.77 25.76 10.48
N SER A 772 -17.07 27.03 10.77
CA SER A 772 -16.28 27.89 11.64
C SER A 772 -17.06 28.17 12.93
N VAL A 773 -16.42 27.96 14.07
CA VAL A 773 -17.03 28.07 15.40
C VAL A 773 -16.15 28.94 16.29
N LEU A 774 -16.76 29.90 16.97
CA LEU A 774 -16.13 30.75 17.96
C LEU A 774 -16.29 30.13 19.36
N PRO A 775 -15.20 29.72 20.02
CA PRO A 775 -15.28 29.18 21.38
C PRO A 775 -15.63 30.26 22.41
N PRO A 776 -16.20 29.90 23.58
CA PRO A 776 -16.34 30.83 24.71
C PRO A 776 -14.96 31.24 25.25
N ARG A 777 -14.88 32.36 25.98
CA ARG A 777 -13.61 32.80 26.59
C ARG A 777 -13.16 31.94 27.77
N THR A 778 -14.10 31.26 28.43
CA THR A 778 -13.84 30.44 29.61
C THR A 778 -14.72 29.20 29.60
N LEU A 779 -14.10 28.02 29.65
CA LEU A 779 -14.77 26.74 29.78
C LEU A 779 -13.83 25.71 30.41
N TYR A 780 -14.28 25.07 31.49
CA TYR A 780 -13.44 24.11 32.22
C TYR A 780 -13.26 22.79 31.46
N HIS A 781 -14.36 22.25 30.94
CA HIS A 781 -14.36 21.05 30.10
C HIS A 781 -14.62 21.44 28.64
N LEU A 782 -13.51 21.68 27.95
CA LEU A 782 -13.42 22.05 26.53
C LEU A 782 -14.12 20.99 25.67
N VAL A 783 -14.85 21.37 24.61
CA VAL A 783 -15.68 20.40 23.86
C VAL A 783 -15.06 20.02 22.54
N LEU A 784 -14.86 20.99 21.63
CA LEU A 784 -14.47 20.70 20.26
C LEU A 784 -12.99 20.28 20.16
N PRO A 785 -12.70 19.14 19.51
CA PRO A 785 -11.33 18.75 19.17
C PRO A 785 -10.76 19.64 18.05
N TYR A 786 -9.46 19.87 18.10
CA TYR A 786 -8.69 20.61 17.11
C TYR A 786 -7.30 19.98 16.96
N ARG A 787 -6.96 19.56 15.74
CA ARG A 787 -5.63 19.01 15.43
C ARG A 787 -4.72 20.13 14.99
N THR A 788 -3.60 20.31 15.69
CA THR A 788 -2.56 21.29 15.34
C THR A 788 -1.23 20.82 15.92
N GLN A 789 -0.10 21.22 15.32
CA GLN A 789 1.24 20.87 15.80
C GLN A 789 1.45 19.35 16.02
N GLY A 790 0.86 18.52 15.14
CA GLY A 790 0.91 17.06 15.25
C GLY A 790 0.16 16.46 16.45
N LYS A 791 -0.66 17.24 17.17
CA LYS A 791 -1.35 16.84 18.40
C LYS A 791 -2.85 17.08 18.30
N LEU A 792 -3.62 16.25 19.02
CA LEU A 792 -5.04 16.48 19.27
C LEU A 792 -5.19 17.34 20.53
N MET A 793 -5.77 18.53 20.37
CA MET A 793 -6.02 19.48 21.46
C MET A 793 -7.51 19.83 21.53
N PHE A 794 -7.92 20.50 22.61
CA PHE A 794 -9.27 21.01 22.78
C PHE A 794 -9.24 22.51 23.14
N PRO A 795 -8.81 23.42 22.25
CA PRO A 795 -8.54 24.80 22.62
C PRO A 795 -9.79 25.71 22.62
N LEU A 796 -9.67 26.88 23.25
CA LEU A 796 -10.63 28.01 23.14
C LEU A 796 -10.16 29.14 22.20
N CYS A 797 -8.99 28.96 21.59
CA CYS A 797 -8.38 29.91 20.67
C CYS A 797 -7.49 29.14 19.70
N ARG A 798 -7.82 29.24 18.40
CA ARG A 798 -7.01 28.69 17.30
C ARG A 798 -5.56 29.14 17.37
N THR A 799 -5.31 30.46 17.35
CA THR A 799 -3.96 31.02 17.36
C THR A 799 -3.13 30.62 18.59
N CYS A 800 -3.74 30.53 19.78
CA CYS A 800 -3.02 30.04 20.96
C CYS A 800 -2.59 28.58 20.83
N ALA A 801 -3.46 27.73 20.26
CA ALA A 801 -3.14 26.33 20.05
C ALA A 801 -2.06 26.15 18.98
N ASP A 802 -2.18 26.87 17.86
CA ASP A 802 -1.22 26.83 16.76
C ASP A 802 0.17 27.30 17.23
N ASN A 803 0.23 28.32 18.11
CA ASN A 803 1.47 28.88 18.64
C ASN A 803 1.92 28.25 19.98
N LEU A 804 1.21 27.25 20.50
CA LEU A 804 1.46 26.62 21.81
C LEU A 804 1.55 27.61 22.99
N GLN A 805 0.83 28.73 22.92
CA GLN A 805 0.87 29.81 23.91
C GLN A 805 0.36 29.33 25.29
N GLN A 806 1.13 29.61 26.34
CA GLN A 806 0.77 29.30 27.74
C GLN A 806 0.28 30.51 28.55
N GLU A 807 0.38 31.71 27.99
CA GLU A 807 -0.07 32.96 28.62
C GLU A 807 -1.55 33.26 28.36
N PRO A 808 -2.21 34.08 29.20
CA PRO A 808 -3.59 34.50 28.98
C PRO A 808 -3.84 35.01 27.56
N CYS A 809 -4.94 34.54 26.95
CA CYS A 809 -5.27 34.86 25.57
C CYS A 809 -5.83 36.28 25.42
N HIS A 810 -5.20 37.08 24.55
CA HIS A 810 -5.67 38.43 24.17
C HIS A 810 -6.13 38.54 22.72
N HIS A 811 -6.14 37.43 21.98
CA HIS A 811 -6.56 37.38 20.58
C HIS A 811 -8.02 37.81 20.38
N SER A 812 -8.28 38.38 19.21
CA SER A 812 -9.60 38.75 18.70
C SER A 812 -10.46 37.52 18.41
N ASP A 813 -11.76 37.71 18.25
CA ASP A 813 -12.67 36.58 17.98
C ASP A 813 -12.39 35.92 16.62
N ALA A 814 -11.97 36.69 15.61
CA ALA A 814 -11.53 36.16 14.32
C ALA A 814 -10.30 35.24 14.46
N GLU A 815 -9.30 35.65 15.25
CA GLU A 815 -8.11 34.84 15.52
C GLU A 815 -8.42 33.60 16.38
N ARG A 816 -9.41 33.69 17.25
CA ARG A 816 -9.81 32.58 18.14
C ARG A 816 -10.64 31.51 17.43
N THR A 817 -11.36 31.90 16.38
CA THR A 817 -12.32 31.04 15.66
C THR A 817 -11.64 29.77 15.14
N LEU A 818 -12.22 28.63 15.47
CA LEU A 818 -11.80 27.32 14.99
C LEU A 818 -12.50 27.04 13.67
N HIS A 819 -11.75 26.53 12.68
CA HIS A 819 -12.30 26.03 11.43
C HIS A 819 -11.99 24.53 11.35
N GLY A 820 -12.98 23.71 11.02
CA GLY A 820 -12.82 22.27 11.06
C GLY A 820 -14.07 21.51 10.62
N THR A 821 -13.99 20.19 10.71
CA THR A 821 -15.11 19.28 10.45
C THR A 821 -15.39 18.48 11.72
N TRP A 822 -16.65 18.45 12.14
CA TRP A 822 -17.07 17.74 13.35
C TRP A 822 -18.34 16.93 13.08
N VAL A 823 -18.59 15.93 13.93
CA VAL A 823 -19.89 15.24 13.96
C VAL A 823 -20.95 16.16 14.56
N THR A 824 -22.19 16.07 14.08
CA THR A 824 -23.29 16.95 14.52
C THR A 824 -23.49 16.91 16.04
N LEU A 825 -23.43 15.72 16.65
CA LEU A 825 -23.59 15.53 18.10
C LEU A 825 -22.54 16.29 18.95
N GLU A 826 -21.27 16.30 18.53
CA GLU A 826 -20.22 17.05 19.23
C GLU A 826 -20.39 18.55 19.05
N LEU A 827 -20.81 18.98 17.85
CA LEU A 827 -21.05 20.38 17.54
C LEU A 827 -22.24 20.92 18.35
N GLU A 828 -23.36 20.20 18.40
CA GLU A 828 -24.51 20.54 19.26
C GLU A 828 -24.09 20.69 20.72
N LYS A 829 -23.29 19.72 21.22
CA LYS A 829 -22.79 19.80 22.59
C LYS A 829 -21.90 21.02 22.82
N ALA A 830 -21.13 21.44 21.83
CA ALA A 830 -20.33 22.65 21.91
C ALA A 830 -21.23 23.89 21.97
N LEU A 831 -22.25 23.98 21.12
CA LEU A 831 -23.21 25.09 21.13
C LEU A 831 -23.92 25.20 22.50
N GLU A 832 -24.34 24.08 23.10
CA GLU A 832 -24.88 24.06 24.47
C GLU A 832 -23.91 24.61 25.53
N LYS A 833 -22.60 24.48 25.30
CA LYS A 833 -21.53 24.94 26.20
C LYS A 833 -21.05 26.35 25.90
N GLY A 834 -21.76 27.09 25.03
CA GLY A 834 -21.51 28.50 24.75
C GLY A 834 -20.52 28.75 23.62
N TYR A 835 -20.29 27.75 22.75
CA TYR A 835 -19.65 28.01 21.46
C TYR A 835 -20.68 28.67 20.52
N GLU A 836 -20.22 29.55 19.65
CA GLU A 836 -21.07 30.27 18.69
C GLU A 836 -20.73 29.84 17.26
N LEU A 837 -21.74 29.43 16.49
CA LEU A 837 -21.57 29.08 15.09
C LEU A 837 -21.38 30.35 14.26
N VAL A 838 -20.23 30.49 13.60
CA VAL A 838 -19.89 31.67 12.78
C VAL A 838 -20.32 31.48 11.33
N ARG A 839 -20.01 30.31 10.75
CA ARG A 839 -20.29 29.99 9.34
C ARG A 839 -20.38 28.48 9.17
N VAL A 840 -21.30 28.01 8.32
CA VAL A 840 -21.34 26.63 7.83
C VAL A 840 -20.86 26.62 6.38
N ASP A 841 -19.98 25.69 6.04
CA ASP A 841 -19.40 25.56 4.70
C ASP A 841 -20.03 24.39 3.93
N GLU A 842 -20.21 23.23 4.57
CA GLU A 842 -20.80 22.04 3.97
C GLU A 842 -21.34 21.09 5.05
N VAL A 843 -22.45 20.42 4.77
CA VAL A 843 -23.07 19.41 5.65
C VAL A 843 -23.26 18.11 4.88
N TRP A 844 -22.84 17.00 5.48
CA TRP A 844 -23.19 15.65 5.04
C TRP A 844 -24.27 15.13 5.97
N HIS A 845 -25.52 15.24 5.52
CA HIS A 845 -26.68 14.83 6.30
C HIS A 845 -27.13 13.42 5.90
N PHE A 846 -27.16 12.51 6.85
CA PHE A 846 -27.76 11.19 6.69
C PHE A 846 -29.20 11.24 7.19
N SER A 847 -30.15 11.11 6.27
CA SER A 847 -31.57 11.05 6.59
C SER A 847 -31.97 9.69 7.21
N GLU A 848 -31.18 8.66 6.95
CA GLU A 848 -31.34 7.32 7.52
C GLU A 848 -30.24 7.06 8.56
N HIS A 849 -30.65 6.61 9.73
CA HIS A 849 -29.77 6.18 10.82
C HIS A 849 -30.41 5.00 11.55
N THR A 850 -29.59 4.23 12.25
CA THR A 850 -30.06 3.08 13.05
C THR A 850 -29.31 3.03 14.37
N ASP A 851 -30.03 2.67 15.44
CA ASP A 851 -29.39 2.09 16.61
C ASP A 851 -29.09 0.60 16.30
N GLY A 852 -28.00 0.08 16.86
CA GLY A 852 -27.69 -1.34 16.77
C GLY A 852 -27.10 -1.87 15.46
N LEU A 853 -26.50 -1.03 14.60
CA LEU A 853 -25.76 -1.47 13.40
C LEU A 853 -24.72 -2.57 13.71
N PHE A 854 -24.10 -2.51 14.89
CA PHE A 854 -23.11 -3.48 15.37
C PHE A 854 -23.61 -4.33 16.54
N LYS A 855 -24.89 -4.21 16.92
CA LYS A 855 -25.44 -4.80 18.15
C LYS A 855 -25.23 -6.31 18.21
N ASP A 856 -25.68 -7.04 17.21
CA ASP A 856 -25.57 -8.51 17.19
C ASP A 856 -24.11 -9.00 17.24
N TYR A 857 -23.21 -8.27 16.57
CA TYR A 857 -21.78 -8.53 16.62
C TYR A 857 -21.25 -8.32 18.03
N ILE A 858 -21.55 -7.17 18.66
CA ILE A 858 -21.09 -6.87 20.03
C ILE A 858 -21.70 -7.84 21.03
N ASP A 859 -22.99 -8.13 20.97
CA ASP A 859 -23.68 -9.05 21.88
C ASP A 859 -23.07 -10.46 21.83
N THR A 860 -22.66 -10.92 20.63
CA THR A 860 -21.98 -12.21 20.46
C THR A 860 -20.66 -12.26 21.23
N PHE A 861 -19.77 -11.28 21.05
CA PHE A 861 -18.48 -11.26 21.74
C PHE A 861 -18.59 -10.87 23.22
N LEU A 862 -19.57 -10.04 23.58
CA LEU A 862 -19.83 -9.64 24.95
C LEU A 862 -20.33 -10.81 25.78
N LYS A 863 -21.21 -11.66 25.22
CA LYS A 863 -21.63 -12.93 25.83
C LYS A 863 -20.40 -13.79 26.16
N ILE A 864 -19.52 -13.99 25.19
CA ILE A 864 -18.33 -14.83 25.31
C ILE A 864 -17.39 -14.30 26.38
N LYS A 865 -17.11 -12.99 26.36
CA LYS A 865 -16.31 -12.32 27.37
C LYS A 865 -16.91 -12.51 28.77
N GLN A 866 -18.22 -12.32 28.88
CA GLN A 866 -18.91 -12.38 30.16
C GLN A 866 -18.93 -13.80 30.76
N GLU A 867 -19.17 -14.82 29.93
CA GLU A 867 -19.07 -16.23 30.31
C GLU A 867 -17.63 -16.60 30.70
N ALA A 868 -16.62 -16.09 29.99
CA ALA A 868 -15.22 -16.31 30.31
C ALA A 868 -14.73 -15.59 31.59
N SER A 869 -15.44 -14.58 32.07
CA SER A 869 -15.02 -13.81 33.24
C SER A 869 -15.30 -14.53 34.57
N GLY A 870 -16.21 -15.51 34.56
CA GLY A 870 -16.75 -16.13 35.77
C GLY A 870 -17.74 -15.22 36.50
N PHE A 871 -18.33 -15.72 37.59
CA PHE A 871 -19.24 -14.93 38.42
C PHE A 871 -18.48 -13.88 39.25
N PRO A 872 -19.02 -12.65 39.37
CA PRO A 872 -18.45 -11.66 40.28
C PRO A 872 -18.48 -12.16 41.74
N PRO A 873 -17.53 -11.73 42.60
CA PRO A 873 -17.38 -12.24 43.97
C PRO A 873 -18.64 -12.12 44.84
N GLU A 874 -19.48 -11.12 44.58
CA GLU A 874 -20.72 -10.87 45.30
C GLU A 874 -21.85 -11.89 44.99
N TYR A 875 -21.74 -12.65 43.89
CA TYR A 875 -22.68 -13.69 43.46
C TYR A 875 -22.18 -15.10 43.86
N ASP A 876 -22.08 -15.32 45.17
CA ASP A 876 -21.49 -16.51 45.79
C ASP A 876 -22.44 -17.70 45.99
N THR A 877 -23.77 -17.46 46.00
CA THR A 877 -24.80 -18.50 46.15
C THR A 877 -25.50 -18.83 44.83
N ASP A 878 -26.09 -20.03 44.71
CA ASP A 878 -26.80 -20.45 43.49
C ASP A 878 -27.99 -19.54 43.17
N GLU A 879 -28.68 -19.03 44.20
CA GLU A 879 -29.77 -18.06 44.05
C GLU A 879 -29.27 -16.75 43.44
N LYS A 880 -28.16 -16.22 43.95
CA LYS A 880 -27.53 -15.00 43.43
C LYS A 880 -26.99 -15.22 42.01
N LYS A 881 -26.38 -16.36 41.73
CA LYS A 881 -25.94 -16.70 40.36
C LYS A 881 -27.10 -16.77 39.37
N GLY A 882 -28.24 -17.33 39.79
CA GLY A 882 -29.47 -17.30 39.02
C GLY A 882 -29.98 -15.88 38.77
N GLN A 883 -29.93 -15.03 39.80
CA GLN A 883 -30.27 -13.61 39.68
C GLN A 883 -29.33 -12.86 38.73
N TYR A 884 -28.02 -13.10 38.80
CA TYR A 884 -27.04 -12.51 37.88
C TYR A 884 -27.38 -12.77 36.42
N ILE A 885 -27.71 -14.02 36.08
CA ILE A 885 -28.06 -14.42 34.72
C ILE A 885 -29.38 -13.76 34.29
N ALA A 886 -30.38 -13.73 35.17
CA ALA A 886 -31.66 -13.10 34.91
C ALA A 886 -31.52 -11.57 34.70
N ASP A 887 -30.73 -10.90 35.54
CA ASP A 887 -30.48 -9.47 35.47
C ASP A 887 -29.70 -9.12 34.19
N TYR A 888 -28.71 -9.94 33.81
CA TYR A 888 -27.95 -9.75 32.57
C TYR A 888 -28.85 -9.91 31.34
N ALA A 889 -29.70 -10.95 31.32
CA ALA A 889 -30.67 -11.15 30.26
C ALA A 889 -31.70 -10.01 30.18
N ALA A 890 -32.18 -9.51 31.32
CA ALA A 890 -33.14 -8.41 31.36
C ALA A 890 -32.52 -7.07 30.90
N LYS A 891 -31.25 -6.83 31.22
CA LYS A 891 -30.57 -5.57 30.93
C LYS A 891 -29.94 -5.52 29.54
N GLU A 892 -29.20 -6.56 29.17
CA GLU A 892 -28.40 -6.58 27.93
C GLU A 892 -29.11 -7.36 26.80
N SER A 893 -30.22 -8.05 27.09
CA SER A 893 -30.90 -8.98 26.17
C SER A 893 -30.03 -10.18 25.75
N ILE A 894 -28.97 -10.48 26.53
CA ILE A 894 -28.03 -11.58 26.28
C ILE A 894 -28.32 -12.73 27.24
N GLN A 895 -28.54 -13.92 26.68
CA GLN A 895 -28.70 -15.15 27.46
C GLN A 895 -27.36 -15.83 27.70
N LEU A 896 -26.88 -15.78 28.94
CA LEU A 896 -25.65 -16.47 29.38
C LEU A 896 -25.93 -17.95 29.63
N ASP A 897 -25.02 -18.84 29.21
CA ASP A 897 -25.05 -20.26 29.57
C ASP A 897 -24.37 -20.47 30.94
N PRO A 898 -25.11 -20.88 32.00
CA PRO A 898 -24.54 -21.11 33.32
C PRO A 898 -23.34 -22.07 33.33
N ARG A 899 -23.26 -23.00 32.37
CA ARG A 899 -22.17 -23.99 32.27
C ARG A 899 -20.89 -23.39 31.68
N GLN A 900 -21.01 -22.31 30.94
CA GLN A 900 -19.90 -21.61 30.32
C GLN A 900 -19.35 -20.48 31.19
N ILE A 901 -20.09 -20.06 32.24
CA ILE A 901 -19.65 -19.05 33.22
C ILE A 901 -18.53 -19.62 34.10
N VAL A 902 -17.33 -19.63 33.56
CA VAL A 902 -16.12 -20.15 34.18
C VAL A 902 -15.00 -19.19 33.85
N LYS A 903 -14.15 -18.90 34.84
CA LYS A 903 -13.00 -18.02 34.63
C LYS A 903 -12.01 -18.66 33.64
N LYS A 904 -12.06 -18.21 32.38
CA LYS A 904 -11.18 -18.59 31.27
C LYS A 904 -10.29 -17.40 30.95
N THR A 905 -8.99 -17.52 31.23
CA THR A 905 -8.04 -16.42 31.00
C THR A 905 -7.77 -16.21 29.49
N SER A 906 -8.09 -17.18 28.63
CA SER A 906 -7.79 -17.18 27.18
C SER A 906 -8.74 -16.34 26.35
N VAL A 907 -9.94 -16.15 26.87
CA VAL A 907 -11.09 -15.65 26.12
C VAL A 907 -11.41 -14.20 26.49
N CYS A 908 -10.83 -13.71 27.58
CA CYS A 908 -11.22 -12.47 28.24
C CYS A 908 -10.47 -11.23 27.74
#